data_AF-A0A7G7MQW8-F1
#
_entry.id   AF-A0A7G7MQW8-F1
#
_cell.length_a   1.000
_cell.length_b   1.000
_cell.length_c   1.000
_cell.angle_alpha   90.00
_cell.angle_beta   90.00
_cell.angle_gamma   90.00
#
_symmetry.space_group_name_H-M   'P 1'
#
loop_
_entity.id
_entity.type
_entity.pdbx_description
1 polymer ?
#
loop_
_entity_poly.entity_id
_entity_poly.type
_entity_poly.pdbx_seq_one_letter_code
_entity_poly.pdbx_strand_id
1 'polypeptide(L)'
;MSGRALLVAAAFALVGAAALALPWWRGPWAGWEVLGPSVTVAVVALAVVAAAAVSRPAAGRVLLAASGAATVSAVAVAVAAWGVAAVPGPVVAGMAGLAVLALVARPPGRAMLACALVAAVGTAVLPGVPRVPPRVVDGPFVRIAVLDPDRPLRSGEPTLPASVTVAGSGLGELDGVPVVFGADGLVAPDASGRARVVARTDGDVVLGVAGGRVARLVGGDALLVTGTAPGDPTRVRVDDVGPVSRVGADGSVWLHARADPRGTVRRLDLGAYGGAHQVPAVYLPVVTIRDPDGADGVDLPDVLPTAGGAALRFAAGPRLERLAPTSTGIAAQVLAGAADPTCGLNAGARTSALTSPGPTAVDADGGIWLAVDGRLARVDPAGGVRAVPSPLPGTPYALVALPDGAIVLGTADALWRLPDAATALADLPPVPAGCVADPPAAGPPVGLVPVANTGGDALGVPLGVDGRWASGRIDGDLAVVGPGGPVTLGPRRDGHLGQVWPDGGGGAWWLEVAGPDGELLTLVHALPGGEQVRSAPVRHPAPREGAALVPDLGGRPPLLATAAGAYRIDGGAPVRVLDGDVAAGVVRADGRGWVLAGGRLLALERDRVLGPVIDPAAGPGSPVPVQLAKGVAPERLALDRAVVGLGADGRAVVVADGVVLRVDDAGAVTVVAQDPRLDAPFTVEGGLVESVDGVLLRIDLP
;
A
#
# COMPACT_ATOMS: atom_id res chain seq x y z
N MET A 1 48.08 4.44 28.14
CA MET A 1 46.65 4.17 27.81
C MET A 1 45.82 5.01 28.76
N SER A 2 44.94 5.88 28.27
CA SER A 2 44.11 6.72 29.14
C SER A 2 42.93 5.90 29.68
N GLY A 3 42.61 6.04 30.97
CA GLY A 3 41.55 5.28 31.65
C GLY A 3 40.16 5.41 31.00
N ARG A 4 39.92 6.44 30.19
CA ARG A 4 38.69 6.64 29.43
C ARG A 4 38.48 5.60 28.31
N ALA A 5 39.54 5.16 27.63
CA ALA A 5 39.41 4.14 26.58
C ALA A 5 39.08 2.76 27.14
N LEU A 6 39.60 2.45 28.33
CA LEU A 6 39.30 1.21 29.05
C LEU A 6 37.86 1.22 29.60
N LEU A 7 37.37 2.39 30.03
CA LEU A 7 35.99 2.60 30.47
C LEU A 7 34.98 2.45 29.34
N VAL A 8 35.29 2.96 28.14
CA VAL A 8 34.44 2.80 26.96
C VAL A 8 34.43 1.35 26.48
N ALA A 9 35.59 0.69 26.41
CA ALA A 9 35.66 -0.73 26.05
C ALA A 9 34.97 -1.62 27.09
N ALA A 10 35.11 -1.31 28.38
CA ALA A 10 34.39 -1.98 29.45
C ALA A 10 32.87 -1.73 29.34
N ALA A 11 32.43 -0.51 29.06
CA ALA A 11 31.01 -0.19 28.83
C ALA A 11 30.45 -0.94 27.62
N PHE A 12 31.18 -1.04 26.51
CA PHE A 12 30.78 -1.85 25.35
C PHE A 12 30.74 -3.34 25.66
N ALA A 13 31.70 -3.86 26.42
CA ALA A 13 31.69 -5.25 26.87
C ALA A 13 30.53 -5.51 27.84
N LEU A 14 30.16 -4.54 28.69
CA LEU A 14 29.05 -4.62 29.64
C LEU A 14 27.70 -4.48 28.95
N VAL A 15 27.59 -3.63 27.91
CA VAL A 15 26.39 -3.52 27.07
C VAL A 15 26.24 -4.75 26.18
N GLY A 16 27.32 -5.27 25.61
CA GLY A 16 27.32 -6.54 24.88
C GLY A 16 26.99 -7.73 25.77
N ALA A 17 27.54 -7.78 26.99
CA ALA A 17 27.21 -8.79 27.98
C ALA A 17 25.80 -8.62 28.55
N ALA A 18 25.27 -7.41 28.70
CA ALA A 18 23.88 -7.15 29.11
C ALA A 18 22.89 -7.47 27.99
N ALA A 19 23.22 -7.15 26.74
CA ALA A 19 22.47 -7.58 25.57
C ALA A 19 22.47 -9.11 25.46
N LEU A 20 23.59 -9.80 25.75
CA LEU A 20 23.60 -11.27 25.82
C LEU A 20 22.92 -11.78 27.12
N ALA A 21 22.97 -11.09 28.25
CA ALA A 21 22.37 -11.57 29.50
C ALA A 21 20.85 -11.35 29.58
N LEU A 22 20.29 -10.45 28.77
CA LEU A 22 18.85 -10.26 28.65
C LEU A 22 18.24 -11.50 27.95
N PRO A 23 17.18 -12.11 28.49
CA PRO A 23 16.68 -13.42 28.06
C PRO A 23 15.89 -13.38 26.74
N TRP A 24 16.02 -12.34 25.90
CA TRP A 24 15.27 -12.24 24.64
C TRP A 24 15.56 -13.40 23.69
N TRP A 25 16.75 -13.99 23.73
CA TRP A 25 17.11 -15.21 22.99
C TRP A 25 16.45 -16.51 23.48
N ARG A 26 15.72 -16.48 24.60
CA ARG A 26 14.97 -17.61 25.18
C ARG A 26 13.46 -17.45 24.97
N GLY A 27 13.02 -16.30 24.48
CA GLY A 27 11.64 -16.07 24.08
C GLY A 27 11.39 -16.55 22.65
N PRO A 28 10.14 -16.87 22.28
CA PRO A 28 9.79 -17.26 20.91
C PRO A 28 9.78 -16.08 19.91
N TRP A 29 10.25 -14.89 20.32
CA TRP A 29 10.20 -13.62 19.59
C TRP A 29 11.61 -13.12 19.28
N ALA A 30 11.82 -12.51 18.11
CA ALA A 30 13.13 -12.00 17.72
C ALA A 30 13.45 -10.69 18.50
N GLY A 31 14.71 -10.49 18.88
CA GLY A 31 15.11 -9.36 19.76
C GLY A 31 14.80 -7.96 19.21
N TRP A 32 14.69 -7.79 17.88
CA TRP A 32 14.29 -6.52 17.26
C TRP A 32 12.79 -6.25 17.38
N GLU A 33 11.96 -7.30 17.49
CA GLU A 33 10.51 -7.21 17.70
C GLU A 33 10.19 -6.78 19.15
N VAL A 34 11.05 -7.13 20.10
CA VAL A 34 10.90 -6.76 21.52
C VAL A 34 11.36 -5.32 21.80
N LEU A 35 12.33 -4.81 21.03
CA LEU A 35 12.99 -3.53 21.29
C LEU A 35 12.56 -2.41 20.32
N GLY A 36 11.88 -2.76 19.22
CA GLY A 36 11.50 -1.83 18.16
C GLY A 36 12.69 -1.37 17.29
N PRO A 37 12.42 -0.89 16.06
CA PRO A 37 13.46 -0.47 15.11
C PRO A 37 14.33 0.69 15.66
N SER A 38 13.75 1.57 16.48
CA SER A 38 14.42 2.75 17.04
C SER A 38 15.59 2.41 17.98
N VAL A 39 15.46 1.37 18.80
CA VAL A 39 16.53 0.92 19.72
C VAL A 39 17.64 0.22 18.92
N THR A 40 17.28 -0.49 17.85
CA THR A 40 18.26 -1.11 16.95
C THR A 40 19.09 -0.06 16.24
N VAL A 41 18.46 1.02 15.74
CA VAL A 41 19.15 2.17 15.13
C VAL A 41 20.04 2.89 16.15
N ALA A 42 19.60 3.04 17.40
CA ALA A 42 20.42 3.62 18.46
C ALA A 42 21.68 2.79 18.76
N VAL A 43 21.59 1.46 18.74
CA VAL A 43 22.75 0.55 18.90
C VAL A 43 23.71 0.64 17.70
N VAL A 44 23.18 0.74 16.47
CA VAL A 44 24.00 0.94 15.26
C VAL A 44 24.69 2.31 15.28
N ALA A 45 23.97 3.37 15.65
CA ALA A 45 24.52 4.72 15.76
C ALA A 45 25.63 4.79 16.83
N LEU A 46 25.45 4.10 17.96
CA LEU A 46 26.49 3.99 18.99
C LEU A 46 27.75 3.28 18.46
N ALA A 47 27.59 2.26 17.63
CA ALA A 47 28.70 1.54 17.00
C ALA A 47 29.45 2.40 15.97
N VAL A 48 28.73 3.22 15.19
CA VAL A 48 29.31 4.16 14.22
C VAL A 48 30.06 5.30 14.92
N VAL A 49 29.50 5.86 16.00
CA VAL A 49 30.15 6.89 16.82
C VAL A 49 31.41 6.34 17.50
N ALA A 50 31.38 5.09 17.96
CA ALA A 50 32.57 4.41 18.49
C ALA A 50 33.64 4.17 17.42
N ALA A 51 33.26 3.85 16.18
CA ALA A 51 34.18 3.71 15.06
C ALA A 51 34.83 5.05 14.67
N ALA A 52 34.09 6.16 14.77
CA ALA A 52 34.60 7.52 14.53
C ALA A 52 35.55 8.02 15.63
N ALA A 53 35.43 7.53 16.86
CA ALA A 53 36.21 7.99 18.01
C ALA A 53 37.67 7.47 18.06
N VAL A 54 38.08 6.52 17.21
CA VAL A 54 39.40 5.88 17.30
C VAL A 54 40.41 6.51 16.34
N SER A 55 40.95 7.67 16.72
CA SER A 55 42.17 8.20 16.13
C SER A 55 43.42 7.89 17.00
N ARG A 56 43.97 6.67 16.81
CA ARG A 56 45.31 6.10 17.24
C ARG A 56 45.41 5.48 18.66
N PRO A 57 46.38 4.57 18.97
CA PRO A 57 47.29 3.75 18.15
C PRO A 57 47.01 2.21 18.26
N ALA A 58 47.93 1.38 17.73
CA ALA A 58 47.82 -0.04 17.30
C ALA A 58 46.94 -1.04 18.09
N ALA A 59 46.76 -0.90 19.40
CA ALA A 59 45.91 -1.81 20.20
C ALA A 59 44.41 -1.70 19.83
N GLY A 60 43.94 -0.51 19.41
CA GLY A 60 42.57 -0.31 18.96
C GLY A 60 42.24 -1.05 17.64
N ARG A 61 43.25 -1.35 16.82
CA ARG A 61 43.05 -2.05 15.53
C ARG A 61 42.76 -3.53 15.71
N VAL A 62 43.34 -4.17 16.72
CA VAL A 62 43.09 -5.59 17.01
C VAL A 62 41.70 -5.77 17.60
N LEU A 63 41.27 -4.86 18.47
CA LEU A 63 39.89 -4.84 18.99
C LEU A 63 38.85 -4.51 17.92
N LEU A 64 39.13 -3.58 17.00
CA LEU A 64 38.25 -3.31 15.85
C LEU A 64 38.20 -4.48 14.86
N ALA A 65 39.31 -5.18 14.63
CA ALA A 65 39.34 -6.36 13.77
C ALA A 65 38.59 -7.54 14.40
N ALA A 66 38.73 -7.72 15.72
CA ALA A 66 37.98 -8.74 16.47
C ALA A 66 36.49 -8.43 16.51
N SER A 67 36.09 -7.16 16.71
CA SER A 67 34.68 -6.77 16.64
C SER A 67 34.12 -6.89 15.22
N GLY A 68 34.86 -6.46 14.19
CA GLY A 68 34.45 -6.62 12.80
C GLY A 68 34.27 -8.09 12.40
N ALA A 69 35.21 -8.97 12.81
CA ALA A 69 35.10 -10.41 12.59
C ALA A 69 33.92 -11.02 13.35
N ALA A 70 33.69 -10.64 14.61
CA ALA A 70 32.55 -11.11 15.40
C ALA A 70 31.21 -10.68 14.78
N THR A 71 31.11 -9.44 14.29
CA THR A 71 29.91 -8.93 13.60
C THR A 71 29.67 -9.67 12.29
N VAL A 72 30.71 -9.88 11.47
CA VAL A 72 30.59 -10.64 10.21
C VAL A 72 30.21 -12.09 10.48
N SER A 73 30.77 -12.74 11.50
CA SER A 73 30.40 -14.11 11.88
C SER A 73 28.97 -14.20 12.43
N ALA A 74 28.53 -13.25 13.25
CA ALA A 74 27.16 -13.21 13.76
C ALA A 74 26.14 -12.98 12.63
N VAL A 75 26.48 -12.12 11.66
CA VAL A 75 25.65 -11.87 10.47
C VAL A 75 25.65 -13.10 9.56
N ALA A 76 26.77 -13.79 9.35
CA ALA A 76 26.82 -15.01 8.57
C ALA A 76 25.97 -16.13 9.18
N VAL A 77 25.99 -16.27 10.51
CA VAL A 77 25.14 -17.23 11.24
C VAL A 77 23.65 -16.83 11.15
N ALA A 78 23.33 -15.54 11.26
CA ALA A 78 21.96 -15.05 11.10
C ALA A 78 21.45 -15.21 9.65
N VAL A 79 22.26 -14.92 8.65
CA VAL A 79 21.89 -15.10 7.23
C VAL A 79 21.77 -16.59 6.89
N ALA A 80 22.63 -17.46 7.44
CA ALA A 80 22.54 -18.90 7.26
C ALA A 80 21.29 -19.53 7.92
N ALA A 81 20.78 -18.92 9.00
CA ALA A 81 19.60 -19.42 9.69
C ALA A 81 18.27 -18.81 9.18
N TRP A 82 18.28 -17.58 8.64
CA TRP A 82 17.05 -16.82 8.35
C TRP A 82 16.92 -16.29 6.92
N GLY A 83 17.97 -16.44 6.08
CA GLY A 83 17.99 -15.97 4.70
C GLY A 83 18.25 -14.46 4.55
N VAL A 84 18.71 -14.04 3.37
CA VAL A 84 19.17 -12.66 3.10
C VAL A 84 18.01 -11.65 3.01
N ALA A 85 16.82 -12.12 2.65
CA ALA A 85 15.64 -11.26 2.43
C ALA A 85 14.93 -10.83 3.72
N ALA A 86 15.15 -11.54 4.83
CA ALA A 86 14.43 -11.31 6.09
C ALA A 86 15.11 -10.28 7.03
N VAL A 87 16.32 -9.80 6.69
CA VAL A 87 17.09 -8.95 7.63
C VAL A 87 18.01 -7.94 6.92
N PRO A 88 17.51 -6.77 6.50
CA PRO A 88 18.34 -5.74 5.87
C PRO A 88 19.36 -5.10 6.85
N GLY A 89 19.00 -4.96 8.13
CA GLY A 89 19.89 -4.37 9.16
C GLY A 89 21.20 -5.14 9.39
N PRO A 90 21.18 -6.47 9.55
CA PRO A 90 22.37 -7.31 9.67
C PRO A 90 23.25 -7.31 8.43
N VAL A 91 22.67 -7.24 7.22
CA VAL A 91 23.45 -7.14 5.97
C VAL A 91 24.23 -5.82 5.93
N VAL A 92 23.61 -4.71 6.34
CA VAL A 92 24.29 -3.41 6.48
C VAL A 92 25.35 -3.45 7.58
N ALA A 93 25.09 -4.11 8.71
CA ALA A 93 26.08 -4.30 9.78
C ALA A 93 27.26 -5.19 9.35
N GLY A 94 27.01 -6.21 8.52
CA GLY A 94 28.05 -7.05 7.91
C GLY A 94 28.90 -6.29 6.90
N MET A 95 28.28 -5.45 6.07
CA MET A 95 28.97 -4.54 5.14
C MET A 95 29.82 -3.50 5.89
N ALA A 96 29.31 -2.96 6.99
CA ALA A 96 30.07 -2.07 7.87
C ALA A 96 31.24 -2.79 8.56
N GLY A 97 31.05 -4.04 9.01
CA GLY A 97 32.12 -4.88 9.56
C GLY A 97 33.21 -5.20 8.54
N LEU A 98 32.82 -5.47 7.28
CA LEU A 98 33.74 -5.65 6.15
C LEU A 98 34.50 -4.37 5.80
N ALA A 99 33.82 -3.21 5.80
CA ALA A 99 34.45 -1.91 5.59
C ALA A 99 35.49 -1.61 6.68
N VAL A 100 35.18 -1.91 7.93
CA VAL A 100 36.12 -1.79 9.07
C VAL A 100 37.34 -2.72 8.90
N LEU A 101 37.14 -3.96 8.48
CA LEU A 101 38.24 -4.90 8.18
C LEU A 101 39.13 -4.40 7.03
N ALA A 102 38.53 -3.83 5.98
CA ALA A 102 39.24 -3.26 4.85
C ALA A 102 40.06 -2.02 5.22
N LEU A 103 39.57 -1.19 6.15
CA LEU A 103 40.27 0.00 6.67
C LEU A 103 41.50 -0.33 7.55
N VAL A 104 41.57 -1.54 8.12
CA VAL A 104 42.64 -1.95 9.04
C VAL A 104 43.82 -2.64 8.32
N ALA A 105 43.62 -3.23 7.14
CA ALA A 105 44.66 -3.94 6.41
C ALA A 105 45.53 -3.02 5.51
N ARG A 106 46.87 -3.12 5.60
CA ARG A 106 47.83 -2.58 4.61
C ARG A 106 48.77 -3.69 4.12
N PRO A 107 49.19 -3.71 2.82
CA PRO A 107 49.02 -2.66 1.80
C PRO A 107 47.82 -2.89 0.86
N PRO A 108 47.36 -1.83 0.14
CA PRO A 108 46.07 -1.76 -0.56
C PRO A 108 45.84 -2.81 -1.66
N GLY A 109 46.90 -3.37 -2.24
CA GLY A 109 46.78 -4.40 -3.27
C GLY A 109 46.28 -5.76 -2.74
N ARG A 110 46.54 -6.10 -1.47
CA ARG A 110 46.11 -7.39 -0.88
C ARG A 110 44.69 -7.34 -0.33
N ALA A 111 44.19 -6.16 0.06
CA ALA A 111 42.79 -5.99 0.46
C ALA A 111 41.84 -6.09 -0.73
N MET A 112 42.21 -5.51 -1.88
CA MET A 112 41.48 -5.72 -3.14
C MET A 112 41.55 -7.17 -3.59
N LEU A 113 42.71 -7.84 -3.44
CA LEU A 113 42.86 -9.25 -3.79
C LEU A 113 42.06 -10.17 -2.85
N ALA A 114 41.96 -9.85 -1.55
CA ALA A 114 41.18 -10.61 -0.57
C ALA A 114 39.68 -10.35 -0.72
N CYS A 115 39.25 -9.10 -0.98
CA CYS A 115 37.87 -8.78 -1.34
C CYS A 115 37.49 -9.40 -2.69
N ALA A 116 38.40 -9.41 -3.67
CA ALA A 116 38.20 -10.09 -4.94
C ALA A 116 38.26 -11.61 -4.79
N LEU A 117 39.05 -12.18 -3.87
CA LEU A 117 39.03 -13.63 -3.59
C LEU A 117 37.79 -14.04 -2.81
N VAL A 118 37.28 -13.23 -1.88
CA VAL A 118 36.03 -13.49 -1.16
C VAL A 118 34.84 -13.28 -2.08
N ALA A 119 34.88 -12.27 -2.96
CA ALA A 119 33.89 -12.08 -4.02
C ALA A 119 34.00 -13.17 -5.10
N ALA A 120 35.20 -13.62 -5.47
CA ALA A 120 35.42 -14.68 -6.47
C ALA A 120 35.17 -16.08 -5.90
N VAL A 121 35.40 -16.35 -4.62
CA VAL A 121 34.95 -17.59 -3.96
C VAL A 121 33.43 -17.52 -3.74
N GLY A 122 32.87 -16.32 -3.54
CA GLY A 122 31.42 -16.08 -3.53
C GLY A 122 30.76 -16.25 -4.91
N THR A 123 31.44 -15.96 -6.02
CA THR A 123 30.87 -16.06 -7.38
C THR A 123 31.29 -17.33 -8.13
N ALA A 124 32.47 -17.90 -7.89
CA ALA A 124 32.97 -19.10 -8.58
C ALA A 124 32.50 -20.42 -7.96
N VAL A 125 31.77 -20.39 -6.84
CA VAL A 125 30.97 -21.53 -6.34
C VAL A 125 29.57 -21.58 -6.98
N LEU A 126 29.28 -20.69 -7.95
CA LEU A 126 28.05 -20.73 -8.75
C LEU A 126 28.31 -21.17 -10.19
N PRO A 127 28.57 -22.47 -10.42
CA PRO A 127 27.95 -23.20 -11.49
C PRO A 127 26.90 -24.14 -10.89
N GLY A 128 25.63 -23.79 -11.07
CA GLY A 128 24.52 -24.71 -10.80
C GLY A 128 24.31 -25.04 -9.33
N VAL A 129 24.07 -24.02 -8.49
CA VAL A 129 23.33 -24.27 -7.25
C VAL A 129 21.94 -24.69 -7.70
N PRO A 130 21.53 -25.98 -7.57
CA PRO A 130 20.11 -26.29 -7.68
C PRO A 130 19.41 -25.35 -6.71
N ARG A 131 18.27 -24.77 -7.09
CA ARG A 131 17.40 -24.08 -6.14
C ARG A 131 17.12 -25.07 -5.01
N VAL A 132 17.94 -25.06 -3.98
CA VAL A 132 17.64 -25.72 -2.72
C VAL A 132 16.47 -24.89 -2.25
N PRO A 133 15.24 -25.45 -2.21
CA PRO A 133 14.13 -24.72 -1.64
C PRO A 133 14.61 -24.21 -0.27
N PRO A 134 14.31 -22.96 0.10
CA PRO A 134 14.65 -22.48 1.42
C PRO A 134 14.25 -23.57 2.39
N ARG A 135 15.22 -24.05 3.20
CA ARG A 135 14.95 -25.06 4.22
C ARG A 135 13.70 -24.57 4.93
N VAL A 136 12.61 -25.32 4.78
CA VAL A 136 11.37 -25.09 5.52
C VAL A 136 11.80 -25.10 6.97
N VAL A 137 11.88 -23.91 7.57
CA VAL A 137 12.23 -23.77 8.98
C VAL A 137 11.17 -24.55 9.72
N ASP A 138 11.59 -25.53 10.54
CA ASP A 138 10.70 -26.38 11.32
C ASP A 138 9.68 -25.49 12.04
N GLY A 139 8.46 -25.51 11.52
CA GLY A 139 7.33 -24.71 11.96
C GLY A 139 6.07 -25.54 11.81
N PRO A 140 4.95 -25.10 12.40
CA PRO A 140 3.73 -25.90 12.43
C PRO A 140 3.02 -25.98 11.06
N PHE A 141 3.58 -25.35 10.02
CA PHE A 141 3.05 -25.35 8.67
C PHE A 141 3.46 -26.62 7.90
N VAL A 142 2.46 -27.40 7.49
CA VAL A 142 2.63 -28.59 6.69
C VAL A 142 2.28 -28.28 5.24
N ARG A 143 3.21 -28.51 4.31
CA ARG A 143 2.91 -28.39 2.88
C ARG A 143 1.94 -29.50 2.47
N ILE A 144 0.79 -29.12 1.94
CA ILE A 144 -0.24 -30.07 1.48
C ILE A 144 -0.30 -30.20 -0.03
N ALA A 145 0.23 -29.20 -0.77
CA ALA A 145 0.29 -29.26 -2.22
C ALA A 145 1.37 -28.31 -2.77
N VAL A 146 1.88 -28.62 -3.96
CA VAL A 146 2.80 -27.75 -4.72
C VAL A 146 1.99 -27.01 -5.79
N LEU A 147 2.29 -25.73 -5.98
CA LEU A 147 1.66 -24.89 -6.99
C LEU A 147 2.62 -24.66 -8.17
N ASP A 148 2.11 -24.80 -9.39
CA ASP A 148 2.88 -24.61 -10.63
C ASP A 148 2.00 -23.90 -11.68
N PRO A 149 2.30 -22.64 -12.06
CA PRO A 149 1.53 -21.86 -13.04
C PRO A 149 1.47 -22.51 -14.42
N ASP A 150 2.51 -23.25 -14.81
CA ASP A 150 2.68 -23.72 -16.19
C ASP A 150 1.96 -25.06 -16.44
N ARG A 151 1.26 -25.58 -15.43
CA ARG A 151 0.63 -26.89 -15.48
C ARG A 151 -0.84 -26.82 -15.90
N PRO A 152 -1.28 -27.74 -16.77
CA PRO A 152 -2.68 -27.77 -17.17
C PRO A 152 -3.58 -28.18 -16.01
N LEU A 153 -4.79 -27.63 -16.00
CA LEU A 153 -5.87 -28.00 -15.07
C LEU A 153 -6.33 -29.45 -15.30
N ARG A 154 -5.67 -30.42 -14.65
CA ARG A 154 -5.94 -31.86 -14.82
C ARG A 154 -5.85 -32.64 -13.50
N SER A 155 -6.80 -33.56 -13.29
CA SER A 155 -6.77 -34.44 -12.11
C SER A 155 -5.63 -35.46 -12.19
N GLY A 156 -5.01 -35.73 -11.04
CA GLY A 156 -3.90 -36.67 -10.88
C GLY A 156 -2.51 -36.07 -11.08
N GLU A 157 -2.42 -34.80 -11.50
CA GLU A 157 -1.16 -34.06 -11.60
C GLU A 157 -0.51 -33.87 -10.22
N PRO A 158 0.83 -33.90 -10.13
CA PRO A 158 1.55 -33.78 -8.85
C PRO A 158 1.53 -32.37 -8.27
N THR A 159 1.07 -31.39 -9.04
CA THR A 159 1.01 -29.97 -8.68
C THR A 159 -0.36 -29.40 -9.06
N LEU A 160 -0.80 -28.38 -8.35
CA LEU A 160 -2.00 -27.62 -8.70
C LEU A 160 -1.60 -26.45 -9.60
N PRO A 161 -2.43 -26.08 -10.59
CA PRO A 161 -2.20 -24.88 -11.38
C PRO A 161 -2.22 -23.64 -10.49
N ALA A 162 -1.23 -22.77 -10.66
CA ALA A 162 -1.15 -21.50 -9.96
C ALA A 162 -1.22 -20.36 -10.97
N SER A 163 -2.40 -19.92 -11.39
CA SER A 163 -2.49 -18.66 -12.13
C SER A 163 -2.30 -17.47 -11.18
N VAL A 164 -1.10 -17.28 -10.61
CA VAL A 164 -0.77 -16.13 -9.75
C VAL A 164 -0.84 -14.81 -10.54
N THR A 165 -1.03 -14.89 -11.86
CA THR A 165 -0.83 -13.80 -12.80
C THR A 165 -2.00 -12.85 -13.00
N VAL A 166 -3.19 -13.04 -12.41
CA VAL A 166 -4.30 -12.08 -12.57
C VAL A 166 -5.15 -12.01 -11.31
N ALA A 167 -5.64 -10.81 -10.98
CA ALA A 167 -6.76 -10.59 -10.07
C ALA A 167 -7.90 -11.59 -10.41
N GLY A 168 -8.11 -12.60 -9.56
CA GLY A 168 -9.07 -13.68 -9.84
C GLY A 168 -8.70 -15.06 -9.27
N SER A 169 -7.47 -15.23 -8.77
CA SER A 169 -7.06 -16.46 -8.07
C SER A 169 -7.22 -16.34 -6.56
N GLY A 170 -7.75 -17.38 -5.91
CA GLY A 170 -8.03 -17.37 -4.47
C GLY A 170 -8.11 -18.75 -3.84
N LEU A 171 -8.41 -18.75 -2.54
CA LEU A 171 -8.66 -19.95 -1.75
C LEU A 171 -10.09 -19.93 -1.22
N GLY A 172 -10.72 -21.09 -1.23
CA GLY A 172 -12.04 -21.32 -0.65
C GLY A 172 -12.09 -22.67 0.05
N GLU A 173 -13.27 -23.01 0.55
CA GLU A 173 -13.55 -24.25 1.24
C GLU A 173 -14.70 -24.98 0.54
N LEU A 174 -14.54 -26.30 0.40
CA LEU A 174 -15.58 -27.17 -0.14
C LEU A 174 -15.53 -28.52 0.57
N ASP A 175 -16.59 -28.84 1.30
CA ASP A 175 -16.77 -30.11 2.03
C ASP A 175 -15.61 -30.43 2.98
N GLY A 176 -15.11 -29.42 3.69
CA GLY A 176 -13.99 -29.47 4.61
C GLY A 176 -12.61 -29.46 3.95
N VAL A 177 -12.54 -29.35 2.62
CA VAL A 177 -11.29 -29.42 1.85
C VAL A 177 -10.96 -28.03 1.29
N PRO A 178 -9.69 -27.58 1.36
CA PRO A 178 -9.28 -26.34 0.72
C PRO A 178 -9.35 -26.47 -0.81
N VAL A 179 -9.86 -25.44 -1.47
CA VAL A 179 -9.95 -25.37 -2.92
C VAL A 179 -9.20 -24.13 -3.41
N VAL A 180 -8.33 -24.33 -4.38
CA VAL A 180 -7.75 -23.25 -5.18
C VAL A 180 -8.70 -22.98 -6.33
N PHE A 181 -9.05 -21.72 -6.53
CA PHE A 181 -9.83 -21.30 -7.69
C PHE A 181 -9.08 -20.22 -8.48
N GLY A 182 -9.29 -20.23 -9.79
CA GLY A 182 -8.79 -19.24 -10.73
C GLY A 182 -9.66 -19.21 -11.99
N ALA A 183 -9.22 -18.50 -13.03
CA ALA A 183 -10.01 -18.29 -14.24
C ALA A 183 -10.40 -19.59 -14.98
N ASP A 184 -9.56 -20.62 -14.89
CA ASP A 184 -9.75 -21.91 -15.59
C ASP A 184 -10.61 -22.92 -14.80
N GLY A 185 -10.72 -22.73 -13.48
CA GLY A 185 -11.58 -23.57 -12.66
C GLY A 185 -11.13 -23.72 -11.21
N LEU A 186 -11.66 -24.77 -10.58
CA LEU A 186 -11.50 -25.10 -9.17
C LEU A 186 -10.73 -26.41 -9.01
N VAL A 187 -9.72 -26.42 -8.14
CA VAL A 187 -8.87 -27.58 -7.85
C VAL A 187 -8.70 -27.75 -6.35
N ALA A 188 -8.92 -28.97 -5.87
CA ALA A 188 -8.58 -29.37 -4.52
C ALA A 188 -7.33 -30.26 -4.53
N PRO A 189 -6.47 -30.22 -3.50
CA PRO A 189 -5.52 -31.31 -3.29
C PRO A 189 -6.27 -32.56 -2.82
N ASP A 190 -5.91 -33.72 -3.35
CA ASP A 190 -6.35 -35.02 -2.82
C ASP A 190 -5.51 -35.43 -1.60
N ALA A 191 -5.80 -36.61 -1.02
CA ALA A 191 -5.10 -37.12 0.15
C ALA A 191 -3.58 -37.34 -0.07
N SER A 192 -3.13 -37.42 -1.33
CA SER A 192 -1.72 -37.54 -1.71
C SER A 192 -1.09 -36.19 -2.12
N GLY A 193 -1.85 -35.09 -2.03
CA GLY A 193 -1.43 -33.75 -2.45
C GLY A 193 -1.48 -33.53 -3.96
N ARG A 194 -2.09 -34.44 -4.73
CA ARG A 194 -2.25 -34.31 -6.19
C ARG A 194 -3.49 -33.48 -6.51
N ALA A 195 -3.49 -32.85 -7.68
CA ALA A 195 -4.62 -32.06 -8.15
C ALA A 195 -5.86 -32.93 -8.36
N ARG A 196 -7.00 -32.51 -7.83
CA ARG A 196 -8.34 -33.01 -8.13
C ARG A 196 -9.18 -31.86 -8.65
N VAL A 197 -9.46 -31.86 -9.95
CA VAL A 197 -10.33 -30.84 -10.57
C VAL A 197 -11.75 -31.05 -10.06
N VAL A 198 -12.29 -30.01 -9.43
CA VAL A 198 -13.65 -29.99 -8.87
C VAL A 198 -14.63 -29.46 -9.91
N ALA A 199 -14.28 -28.35 -10.55
CA ALA A 199 -15.10 -27.73 -11.58
C ALA A 199 -14.20 -27.01 -12.59
N ARG A 200 -14.69 -26.84 -13.82
CA ARG A 200 -14.04 -26.03 -14.87
C ARG A 200 -14.87 -24.80 -15.14
N THR A 201 -14.20 -23.70 -15.49
CA THR A 201 -14.82 -22.43 -15.82
C THR A 201 -14.34 -21.97 -17.19
N ASP A 202 -15.16 -21.17 -17.88
CA ASP A 202 -14.90 -20.73 -19.25
C ASP A 202 -14.14 -19.39 -19.27
N GLY A 203 -13.12 -19.24 -18.40
CA GLY A 203 -12.34 -18.00 -18.27
C GLY A 203 -13.02 -16.87 -17.47
N ASP A 204 -14.10 -17.19 -16.75
CA ASP A 204 -14.81 -16.24 -15.86
C ASP A 204 -13.96 -15.85 -14.64
N VAL A 205 -14.25 -14.69 -14.03
CA VAL A 205 -13.65 -14.32 -12.75
C VAL A 205 -14.39 -15.06 -11.62
N VAL A 206 -13.70 -15.99 -10.95
CA VAL A 206 -14.26 -16.70 -9.79
C VAL A 206 -14.15 -15.83 -8.54
N LEU A 207 -15.29 -15.54 -7.91
CA LEU A 207 -15.38 -14.71 -6.71
C LEU A 207 -15.19 -15.52 -5.41
N GLY A 208 -15.48 -16.82 -5.48
CA GLY A 208 -15.29 -17.76 -4.38
C GLY A 208 -16.27 -18.92 -4.40
N VAL A 209 -16.18 -19.74 -3.36
CA VAL A 209 -16.91 -21.01 -3.21
C VAL A 209 -17.43 -21.10 -1.78
N ALA A 210 -18.70 -21.48 -1.62
CA ALA A 210 -19.28 -21.76 -0.31
C ALA A 210 -20.48 -22.73 -0.44
N GLY A 211 -20.61 -23.67 0.49
CA GLY A 211 -21.80 -24.55 0.57
C GLY A 211 -22.10 -25.34 -0.72
N GLY A 212 -21.08 -25.80 -1.44
CA GLY A 212 -21.27 -26.50 -2.73
C GLY A 212 -21.67 -25.60 -3.90
N ARG A 213 -21.54 -24.28 -3.75
CA ARG A 213 -21.85 -23.27 -4.78
C ARG A 213 -20.58 -22.52 -5.18
N VAL A 214 -20.48 -22.18 -6.46
CA VAL A 214 -19.43 -21.30 -7.01
C VAL A 214 -20.08 -20.02 -7.51
N ALA A 215 -19.55 -18.87 -7.11
CA ALA A 215 -19.96 -17.57 -7.62
C ALA A 215 -18.93 -17.03 -8.61
N ARG A 216 -19.40 -16.52 -9.75
CA ARG A 216 -18.56 -16.05 -10.87
C ARG A 216 -19.08 -14.74 -11.45
N LEU A 217 -18.18 -13.81 -11.76
CA LEU A 217 -18.50 -12.64 -12.56
C LEU A 217 -18.29 -12.99 -14.04
N VAL A 218 -19.37 -12.91 -14.82
CA VAL A 218 -19.43 -13.24 -16.24
C VAL A 218 -19.64 -11.95 -17.03
N GLY A 219 -18.79 -11.68 -18.03
CA GLY A 219 -18.93 -10.50 -18.89
C GLY A 219 -18.72 -9.14 -18.19
N GLY A 220 -18.34 -9.14 -16.91
CA GLY A 220 -18.16 -7.92 -16.10
C GLY A 220 -19.45 -7.26 -15.61
N ASP A 221 -20.61 -7.87 -15.87
CA ASP A 221 -21.92 -7.26 -15.58
C ASP A 221 -22.98 -8.24 -15.07
N ALA A 222 -22.63 -9.51 -14.93
CA ALA A 222 -23.52 -10.53 -14.40
C ALA A 222 -22.83 -11.46 -13.41
N LEU A 223 -23.51 -11.77 -12.32
CA LEU A 223 -23.08 -12.76 -11.34
C LEU A 223 -23.77 -14.10 -11.63
N LEU A 224 -22.98 -15.15 -11.83
CA LEU A 224 -23.46 -16.51 -12.06
C LEU A 224 -23.11 -17.40 -10.86
N VAL A 225 -24.12 -18.01 -10.26
CA VAL A 225 -23.98 -19.00 -9.19
C VAL A 225 -24.37 -20.38 -9.72
N THR A 226 -23.45 -21.34 -9.59
CA THR A 226 -23.67 -22.73 -10.02
C THR A 226 -23.31 -23.73 -8.93
N GLY A 227 -23.95 -24.90 -8.93
CA GLY A 227 -23.53 -26.03 -8.09
C GLY A 227 -22.18 -26.60 -8.52
N THR A 228 -21.41 -27.12 -7.56
CA THR A 228 -20.14 -27.83 -7.81
C THR A 228 -20.33 -29.32 -8.11
N ALA A 229 -21.45 -29.90 -7.67
CA ALA A 229 -21.71 -31.33 -7.84
C ALA A 229 -22.18 -31.65 -9.27
N PRO A 230 -21.75 -32.81 -9.84
CA PRO A 230 -22.28 -33.26 -11.12
C PRO A 230 -23.81 -33.43 -11.08
N GLY A 231 -24.50 -32.83 -12.05
CA GLY A 231 -25.95 -32.90 -12.16
C GLY A 231 -26.72 -31.95 -11.22
N ASP A 232 -26.02 -31.08 -10.48
CA ASP A 232 -26.67 -30.03 -9.70
C ASP A 232 -27.42 -29.06 -10.62
N PRO A 233 -28.75 -28.89 -10.47
CA PRO A 233 -29.55 -28.06 -11.35
C PRO A 233 -29.38 -26.56 -11.09
N THR A 234 -28.67 -26.17 -10.02
CA THR A 234 -28.58 -24.77 -9.61
C THR A 234 -27.79 -23.95 -10.63
N ARG A 235 -28.47 -22.93 -11.15
CA ARG A 235 -27.93 -21.94 -12.07
C ARG A 235 -28.65 -20.63 -11.85
N VAL A 236 -28.16 -19.82 -10.93
CA VAL A 236 -28.71 -18.50 -10.62
C VAL A 236 -27.89 -17.47 -11.38
N ARG A 237 -28.53 -16.75 -12.31
CA ARG A 237 -27.92 -15.62 -13.00
C ARG A 237 -28.51 -14.33 -12.47
N VAL A 238 -27.65 -13.44 -12.01
CA VAL A 238 -27.99 -12.08 -11.61
C VAL A 238 -27.41 -11.12 -12.64
N ASP A 239 -28.27 -10.37 -13.30
CA ASP A 239 -27.88 -9.38 -14.32
C ASP A 239 -27.86 -7.96 -13.74
N ASP A 240 -27.28 -7.01 -14.47
CA ASP A 240 -27.12 -5.59 -14.08
C ASP A 240 -26.26 -5.37 -12.83
N VAL A 241 -25.20 -6.16 -12.72
CA VAL A 241 -24.25 -6.15 -11.60
C VAL A 241 -23.13 -5.12 -11.85
N GLY A 242 -22.79 -4.36 -10.82
CA GLY A 242 -21.63 -3.46 -10.76
C GLY A 242 -20.45 -4.12 -10.04
N PRO A 243 -19.66 -3.36 -9.23
CA PRO A 243 -18.65 -3.96 -8.37
C PRO A 243 -19.24 -5.02 -7.42
N VAL A 244 -18.45 -6.05 -7.13
CA VAL A 244 -18.84 -7.23 -6.34
C VAL A 244 -17.73 -7.59 -5.34
N SER A 245 -18.12 -8.11 -4.19
CA SER A 245 -17.21 -8.66 -3.21
C SER A 245 -16.79 -10.09 -3.55
N ARG A 246 -15.77 -10.58 -2.85
CA ARG A 246 -15.51 -12.02 -2.76
C ARG A 246 -16.65 -12.72 -2.03
N VAL A 247 -16.76 -14.04 -2.20
CA VAL A 247 -17.67 -14.85 -1.39
C VAL A 247 -17.15 -14.84 0.06
N GLY A 248 -18.01 -14.39 0.98
CA GLY A 248 -17.70 -14.32 2.39
C GLY A 248 -17.74 -15.68 3.09
N ALA A 249 -17.25 -15.69 4.33
CA ALA A 249 -17.29 -16.87 5.20
C ALA A 249 -18.74 -17.30 5.55
N ASP A 250 -19.71 -16.39 5.38
CA ASP A 250 -21.13 -16.67 5.57
C ASP A 250 -21.82 -17.22 4.30
N GLY A 251 -21.05 -17.47 3.23
CA GLY A 251 -21.57 -17.94 1.96
C GLY A 251 -22.36 -16.90 1.16
N SER A 252 -22.18 -15.61 1.45
CA SER A 252 -22.82 -14.52 0.71
C SER A 252 -21.84 -13.68 -0.11
N VAL A 253 -22.37 -12.99 -1.12
CA VAL A 253 -21.68 -11.99 -1.93
C VAL A 253 -22.40 -10.66 -1.79
N TRP A 254 -21.64 -9.58 -1.66
CA TRP A 254 -22.14 -8.22 -1.68
C TRP A 254 -21.90 -7.62 -3.06
N LEU A 255 -22.85 -6.86 -3.58
CA LEU A 255 -22.77 -6.28 -4.92
C LEU A 255 -23.49 -4.94 -5.00
N HIS A 256 -23.08 -4.11 -5.95
CA HIS A 256 -23.89 -2.98 -6.40
C HIS A 256 -24.77 -3.40 -7.57
N ALA A 257 -26.05 -3.02 -7.57
CA ALA A 257 -26.84 -3.05 -8.79
C ALA A 257 -26.60 -1.75 -9.57
N ARG A 258 -26.44 -1.83 -10.90
CA ARG A 258 -26.16 -0.64 -11.73
C ARG A 258 -27.26 0.43 -11.67
N ALA A 259 -28.50 0.01 -11.42
CA ALA A 259 -29.65 0.91 -11.31
C ALA A 259 -29.89 1.43 -9.88
N ASP A 260 -29.08 1.02 -8.89
CA ASP A 260 -29.26 1.49 -7.52
C ASP A 260 -28.80 2.93 -7.31
N PRO A 261 -29.40 3.64 -6.33
CA PRO A 261 -28.81 4.84 -5.76
C PRO A 261 -27.42 4.55 -5.17
N ARG A 262 -26.52 5.54 -5.23
CA ARG A 262 -25.18 5.44 -4.62
C ARG A 262 -25.25 5.04 -3.14
N GLY A 263 -24.29 4.24 -2.70
CA GLY A 263 -24.27 3.68 -1.35
C GLY A 263 -25.27 2.53 -1.15
N THR A 264 -26.04 2.10 -2.14
CA THR A 264 -26.84 0.88 -1.96
C THR A 264 -25.97 -0.32 -2.28
N VAL A 265 -25.78 -1.20 -1.29
CA VAL A 265 -25.22 -2.53 -1.51
C VAL A 265 -26.36 -3.52 -1.44
N ARG A 266 -26.23 -4.61 -2.18
CA ARG A 266 -27.16 -5.73 -2.15
C ARG A 266 -26.42 -6.98 -1.77
N ARG A 267 -27.11 -7.89 -1.09
CA ARG A 267 -26.54 -9.14 -0.62
C ARG A 267 -27.24 -10.33 -1.28
N LEU A 268 -26.46 -11.23 -1.84
CA LEU A 268 -26.91 -12.53 -2.33
C LEU A 268 -26.31 -13.63 -1.44
N ASP A 269 -27.16 -14.40 -0.78
CA ASP A 269 -26.78 -15.69 -0.19
C ASP A 269 -26.77 -16.75 -1.30
N LEU A 270 -25.63 -17.43 -1.49
CA LEU A 270 -25.46 -18.43 -2.54
C LEU A 270 -26.37 -19.65 -2.34
N GLY A 271 -26.77 -19.93 -1.11
CA GLY A 271 -27.67 -21.04 -0.75
C GLY A 271 -29.16 -20.71 -0.86
N ALA A 272 -29.54 -19.46 -1.10
CA ALA A 272 -30.94 -19.02 -1.03
C ALA A 272 -31.84 -19.56 -2.16
N TYR A 273 -31.26 -19.99 -3.28
CA TYR A 273 -31.99 -20.43 -4.47
C TYR A 273 -31.60 -21.85 -4.87
N GLY A 274 -32.59 -22.65 -5.29
CA GLY A 274 -32.39 -24.00 -5.83
C GLY A 274 -32.86 -24.08 -7.28
N GLY A 275 -32.07 -24.68 -8.16
CA GLY A 275 -32.42 -24.80 -9.59
C GLY A 275 -32.06 -23.55 -10.42
N ALA A 276 -32.66 -23.42 -11.60
CA ALA A 276 -32.34 -22.35 -12.54
C ALA A 276 -33.18 -21.10 -12.29
N HIS A 277 -32.51 -19.96 -12.07
CA HIS A 277 -33.14 -18.67 -11.82
C HIS A 277 -32.44 -17.56 -12.60
N GLN A 278 -33.21 -16.56 -13.02
CA GLN A 278 -32.70 -15.29 -13.50
C GLN A 278 -33.30 -14.18 -12.63
N VAL A 279 -32.43 -13.42 -11.97
CA VAL A 279 -32.81 -12.44 -10.94
C VAL A 279 -32.14 -11.11 -11.27
N PRO A 280 -32.86 -10.06 -11.67
CA PRO A 280 -32.26 -8.74 -11.79
C PRO A 280 -31.68 -8.28 -10.44
N ALA A 281 -30.47 -7.70 -10.44
CA ALA A 281 -29.77 -7.32 -9.21
C ALA A 281 -30.63 -6.44 -8.29
N VAL A 282 -31.46 -5.57 -8.86
CA VAL A 282 -32.38 -4.67 -8.13
C VAL A 282 -33.45 -5.36 -7.27
N TYR A 283 -33.63 -6.68 -7.39
CA TYR A 283 -34.56 -7.45 -6.55
C TYR A 283 -33.88 -8.17 -5.40
N LEU A 284 -32.55 -8.13 -5.31
CA LEU A 284 -31.83 -8.71 -4.19
C LEU A 284 -32.03 -7.88 -2.90
N PRO A 285 -31.96 -8.51 -1.71
CA PRO A 285 -32.04 -7.79 -0.43
C PRO A 285 -31.07 -6.60 -0.38
N VAL A 286 -31.61 -5.43 -0.02
CA VAL A 286 -30.84 -4.20 0.11
C VAL A 286 -30.16 -4.15 1.48
N VAL A 287 -28.88 -3.81 1.46
CA VAL A 287 -28.08 -3.31 2.57
C VAL A 287 -27.76 -1.85 2.24
N THR A 288 -28.54 -0.91 2.75
CA THR A 288 -28.30 0.51 2.48
C THR A 288 -27.04 0.96 3.23
N ILE A 289 -26.05 1.52 2.52
CA ILE A 289 -24.93 2.25 3.12
C ILE A 289 -25.38 3.71 3.22
N ARG A 290 -25.46 4.20 4.45
CA ARG A 290 -25.15 5.60 4.71
C ARG A 290 -23.84 5.57 5.44
N ASP A 291 -22.82 6.12 4.83
CA ASP A 291 -21.58 6.32 5.53
C ASP A 291 -21.84 7.25 6.71
N PRO A 292 -21.25 6.99 7.89
CA PRO A 292 -21.11 8.05 8.86
C PRO A 292 -20.19 9.09 8.20
N ASP A 293 -20.81 10.15 7.69
CA ASP A 293 -20.17 11.29 7.07
C ASP A 293 -19.68 11.10 5.61
N GLY A 294 -20.54 10.68 4.68
CA GLY A 294 -20.40 11.08 3.26
C GLY A 294 -19.37 10.36 2.36
N ALA A 295 -19.01 9.11 2.64
CA ALA A 295 -18.52 8.04 1.75
C ALA A 295 -17.78 8.40 0.47
N ASP A 296 -16.49 8.06 0.47
CA ASP A 296 -16.01 7.08 -0.49
C ASP A 296 -16.93 5.85 -0.45
N GLY A 297 -17.47 5.42 -1.59
CA GLY A 297 -18.23 4.18 -1.67
C GLY A 297 -17.44 3.02 -1.04
N VAL A 298 -18.13 2.07 -0.42
CA VAL A 298 -17.46 0.84 0.04
C VAL A 298 -16.94 0.10 -1.19
N ASP A 299 -15.62 0.03 -1.33
CA ASP A 299 -14.99 -0.71 -2.43
C ASP A 299 -15.19 -2.22 -2.23
N LEU A 300 -16.25 -2.75 -2.83
CA LEU A 300 -16.72 -4.12 -2.60
C LEU A 300 -15.68 -5.23 -2.86
N PRO A 301 -14.81 -5.15 -3.89
CA PRO A 301 -13.71 -6.11 -4.09
C PRO A 301 -12.83 -6.36 -2.85
N ASP A 302 -12.67 -5.35 -1.98
CA ASP A 302 -11.87 -5.42 -0.75
C ASP A 302 -12.69 -5.82 0.49
N VAL A 303 -13.98 -6.09 0.29
CA VAL A 303 -14.89 -6.51 1.35
C VAL A 303 -14.98 -8.03 1.42
N LEU A 304 -14.95 -8.56 2.65
CA LEU A 304 -15.21 -9.96 2.95
C LEU A 304 -16.50 -10.08 3.79
N PRO A 305 -17.61 -10.56 3.21
CA PRO A 305 -18.85 -10.79 3.96
C PRO A 305 -18.68 -11.78 5.12
N THR A 306 -19.41 -11.54 6.20
CA THR A 306 -19.37 -12.30 7.46
C THR A 306 -20.77 -12.46 8.04
N ALA A 307 -20.91 -13.33 9.05
CA ALA A 307 -22.20 -13.64 9.65
C ALA A 307 -22.92 -12.39 10.19
N GLY A 308 -24.26 -12.45 10.24
CA GLY A 308 -25.10 -11.35 10.72
C GLY A 308 -25.25 -10.19 9.74
N GLY A 309 -24.88 -10.39 8.47
CA GLY A 309 -24.96 -9.36 7.43
C GLY A 309 -23.87 -8.30 7.58
N ALA A 310 -22.81 -8.58 8.34
CA ALA A 310 -21.65 -7.71 8.44
C ALA A 310 -20.60 -8.07 7.37
N ALA A 311 -19.59 -7.22 7.19
CA ALA A 311 -18.44 -7.54 6.38
C ALA A 311 -17.16 -6.94 6.96
N LEU A 312 -16.01 -7.47 6.55
CA LEU A 312 -14.71 -6.97 6.94
C LEU A 312 -14.08 -6.22 5.77
N ARG A 313 -13.34 -5.15 6.08
CA ARG A 313 -12.47 -4.47 5.13
C ARG A 313 -11.23 -3.94 5.85
N PHE A 314 -10.17 -3.68 5.09
CA PHE A 314 -9.17 -2.72 5.53
C PHE A 314 -9.60 -1.33 5.05
N ALA A 315 -9.69 -0.36 5.96
CA ALA A 315 -9.84 1.05 5.57
C ALA A 315 -8.54 1.58 4.96
N ALA A 316 -8.55 2.79 4.38
CA ALA A 316 -7.33 3.44 3.91
C ALA A 316 -6.26 3.45 5.03
N GLY A 317 -5.24 2.58 4.92
CA GLY A 317 -4.24 2.32 5.96
C GLY A 317 -4.31 0.92 6.62
N PRO A 318 -3.71 0.72 7.82
CA PRO A 318 -3.59 -0.59 8.45
C PRO A 318 -4.79 -0.96 9.36
N ARG A 319 -5.97 -0.34 9.18
CA ARG A 319 -7.13 -0.55 10.08
C ARG A 319 -8.08 -1.58 9.53
N LEU A 320 -8.30 -2.66 10.28
CA LEU A 320 -9.31 -3.66 10.02
C LEU A 320 -10.64 -3.21 10.64
N GLU A 321 -11.66 -3.06 9.80
CA GLU A 321 -12.99 -2.61 10.19
C GLU A 321 -14.04 -3.68 9.95
N ARG A 322 -15.06 -3.68 10.80
CA ARG A 322 -16.32 -4.39 10.60
C ARG A 322 -17.40 -3.41 10.15
N LEU A 323 -17.93 -3.66 8.97
CA LEU A 323 -19.09 -3.01 8.40
C LEU A 323 -20.34 -3.77 8.86
N ALA A 324 -21.23 -3.15 9.64
CA ALA A 324 -22.44 -3.79 10.12
C ALA A 324 -23.70 -2.99 9.70
N PRO A 325 -24.77 -3.64 9.20
CA PRO A 325 -26.02 -2.99 8.89
C PRO A 325 -26.66 -2.40 10.15
N THR A 326 -27.30 -1.26 10.01
CA THR A 326 -28.05 -0.54 11.04
C THR A 326 -29.43 -0.16 10.49
N SER A 327 -30.34 0.32 11.34
CA SER A 327 -31.66 0.79 10.91
C SER A 327 -31.60 1.99 9.95
N THR A 328 -30.45 2.65 9.85
CA THR A 328 -30.27 3.87 9.05
C THR A 328 -29.18 3.76 7.97
N GLY A 329 -28.45 2.64 7.87
CA GLY A 329 -27.26 2.55 7.00
C GLY A 329 -26.33 1.38 7.36
N ILE A 330 -25.02 1.54 7.14
CA ILE A 330 -23.98 0.65 7.65
C ILE A 330 -23.13 1.45 8.65
N ALA A 331 -22.77 0.86 9.78
CA ALA A 331 -21.78 1.41 10.70
C ALA A 331 -20.45 0.67 10.53
N ALA A 332 -19.36 1.42 10.43
CA ALA A 332 -18.00 0.89 10.49
C ALA A 332 -17.50 0.88 11.94
N GLN A 333 -16.94 -0.24 12.37
CA GLN A 333 -16.31 -0.41 13.67
C GLN A 333 -14.87 -0.87 13.50
N VAL A 334 -13.91 -0.09 13.98
CA VAL A 334 -12.50 -0.53 14.03
C VAL A 334 -12.36 -1.72 14.98
N LEU A 335 -11.90 -2.86 14.44
CA LEU A 335 -11.62 -4.07 15.19
C LEU A 335 -10.15 -4.15 15.61
N ALA A 336 -9.25 -3.89 14.67
CA ALA A 336 -7.81 -3.97 14.88
C ALA A 336 -7.05 -2.95 14.03
N GLY A 337 -5.80 -2.67 14.38
CA GLY A 337 -4.96 -1.72 13.66
C GLY A 337 -4.74 -0.42 14.42
N ALA A 338 -3.52 -0.22 14.91
CA ALA A 338 -3.01 1.05 15.39
C ALA A 338 -2.58 1.94 14.22
N ALA A 339 -2.81 3.24 14.34
CA ALA A 339 -2.32 4.22 13.38
C ALA A 339 -0.79 4.37 13.46
N ASP A 340 -0.19 4.18 14.63
CA ASP A 340 1.24 4.32 14.87
C ASP A 340 1.99 2.99 14.62
N PRO A 341 2.84 2.90 13.58
CA PRO A 341 3.59 1.68 13.28
C PRO A 341 4.55 1.26 14.42
N THR A 342 4.96 2.20 15.27
CA THR A 342 5.85 1.90 16.40
C THR A 342 5.16 1.12 17.52
N CYS A 343 3.84 0.99 17.48
CA CYS A 343 3.11 0.11 18.39
C CYS A 343 3.44 -1.38 18.16
N GLY A 344 3.88 -1.75 16.95
CA GLY A 344 4.15 -3.14 16.56
C GLY A 344 2.94 -4.07 16.76
N LEU A 345 3.14 -5.35 16.50
CA LEU A 345 2.16 -6.38 16.84
C LEU A 345 2.18 -6.65 18.35
N ASN A 346 1.06 -6.47 19.05
CA ASN A 346 0.97 -6.60 20.52
C ASN A 346 -0.35 -7.28 20.96
N ALA A 347 -0.55 -7.49 22.26
CA ALA A 347 -1.70 -8.26 22.75
C ALA A 347 -3.08 -7.61 22.50
N GLY A 348 -3.13 -6.29 22.21
CA GLY A 348 -4.38 -5.56 21.98
C GLY A 348 -4.66 -5.33 20.50
N ALA A 349 -5.87 -5.62 20.03
CA ALA A 349 -6.22 -5.53 18.61
C ALA A 349 -6.13 -4.10 18.06
N ARG A 350 -6.73 -3.13 18.76
CA ARG A 350 -6.72 -1.73 18.36
C ARG A 350 -5.37 -1.05 18.56
N THR A 351 -4.53 -1.61 19.43
CA THR A 351 -3.20 -1.10 19.71
C THR A 351 -2.12 -1.78 18.88
N SER A 352 -2.43 -2.86 18.16
CA SER A 352 -1.49 -3.55 17.29
C SER A 352 -1.36 -2.84 15.95
N ALA A 353 -0.15 -2.47 15.57
CA ALA A 353 0.11 -2.02 14.21
C ALA A 353 -0.01 -3.22 13.27
N LEU A 354 -0.89 -3.13 12.28
CA LEU A 354 -1.05 -4.15 11.23
C LEU A 354 -0.33 -3.69 9.98
N THR A 355 1.00 -3.60 10.04
CA THR A 355 1.80 -3.12 8.91
C THR A 355 1.74 -4.12 7.75
N SER A 356 1.35 -3.61 6.56
CA SER A 356 1.18 -4.41 5.33
C SER A 356 0.28 -5.63 5.53
N PRO A 357 -1.02 -5.42 5.86
CA PRO A 357 -1.92 -6.53 6.09
C PRO A 357 -2.08 -7.35 4.79
N GLY A 358 -1.92 -8.66 4.93
CA GLY A 358 -2.13 -9.62 3.87
C GLY A 358 -3.58 -10.12 3.80
N PRO A 359 -3.82 -11.26 3.13
CA PRO A 359 -5.15 -11.85 3.04
C PRO A 359 -5.73 -12.17 4.43
N THR A 360 -7.06 -12.25 4.51
CA THR A 360 -7.80 -12.53 5.74
C THR A 360 -8.69 -13.76 5.60
N ALA A 361 -8.97 -14.42 6.71
CA ALA A 361 -9.97 -15.48 6.83
C ALA A 361 -10.72 -15.35 8.15
N VAL A 362 -11.97 -15.80 8.18
CA VAL A 362 -12.79 -15.81 9.40
C VAL A 362 -13.00 -17.27 9.81
N ASP A 363 -12.69 -17.59 11.07
CA ASP A 363 -12.93 -18.92 11.61
C ASP A 363 -14.35 -19.07 12.17
N ALA A 364 -14.72 -20.30 12.54
CA ALA A 364 -16.06 -20.65 13.01
C ALA A 364 -16.49 -19.89 14.28
N ASP A 365 -15.54 -19.44 15.10
CA ASP A 365 -15.82 -18.66 16.32
C ASP A 365 -15.97 -17.15 16.03
N GLY A 366 -15.82 -16.75 14.76
CA GLY A 366 -15.82 -15.34 14.34
C GLY A 366 -14.49 -14.63 14.59
N GLY A 367 -13.43 -15.37 14.93
CA GLY A 367 -12.06 -14.86 15.00
C GLY A 367 -11.51 -14.60 13.61
N ILE A 368 -10.66 -13.58 13.48
CA ILE A 368 -10.15 -13.13 12.20
C ILE A 368 -8.67 -13.48 12.11
N TRP A 369 -8.34 -14.35 11.17
CA TRP A 369 -6.97 -14.69 10.83
C TRP A 369 -6.46 -13.75 9.73
N LEU A 370 -5.23 -13.28 9.89
CA LEU A 370 -4.58 -12.41 8.94
C LEU A 370 -3.08 -12.65 8.88
N ALA A 371 -2.51 -12.52 7.69
CA ALA A 371 -1.07 -12.42 7.54
C ALA A 371 -0.63 -10.99 7.83
N VAL A 372 0.34 -10.81 8.72
CA VAL A 372 0.86 -9.50 9.11
C VAL A 372 2.31 -9.64 9.55
N ASP A 373 3.19 -8.73 9.13
CA ASP A 373 4.61 -8.71 9.49
C ASP A 373 5.34 -10.07 9.31
N GLY A 374 4.98 -10.79 8.24
CA GLY A 374 5.57 -12.11 7.94
C GLY A 374 5.12 -13.23 8.88
N ARG A 375 4.06 -13.02 9.68
CA ARG A 375 3.48 -13.98 10.61
C ARG A 375 1.99 -14.16 10.36
N LEU A 376 1.43 -15.24 10.90
CA LEU A 376 0.00 -15.46 10.95
C LEU A 376 -0.53 -15.01 12.32
N ALA A 377 -1.40 -14.01 12.34
CA ALA A 377 -2.04 -13.50 13.55
C ALA A 377 -3.54 -13.83 13.56
N ARG A 378 -4.11 -13.91 14.76
CA ARG A 378 -5.55 -14.03 15.01
C ARG A 378 -6.02 -12.88 15.89
N VAL A 379 -7.01 -12.15 15.41
CA VAL A 379 -7.80 -11.20 16.21
C VAL A 379 -9.03 -11.94 16.75
N ASP A 380 -9.08 -12.09 18.06
CA ASP A 380 -10.20 -12.70 18.74
C ASP A 380 -11.43 -11.77 18.71
N PRO A 381 -12.67 -12.29 18.72
CA PRO A 381 -13.88 -11.44 18.76
C PRO A 381 -13.93 -10.47 19.95
N ALA A 382 -13.23 -10.80 21.04
CA ALA A 382 -13.09 -9.97 22.24
C ALA A 382 -12.05 -8.84 22.10
N GLY A 383 -11.32 -8.75 20.97
CA GLY A 383 -10.31 -7.72 20.72
C GLY A 383 -8.89 -8.06 21.22
N GLY A 384 -8.62 -9.32 21.56
CA GLY A 384 -7.26 -9.81 21.82
C GLY A 384 -6.56 -10.20 20.53
N VAL A 385 -5.23 -10.07 20.49
CA VAL A 385 -4.41 -10.58 19.38
C VAL A 385 -3.43 -11.61 19.90
N ARG A 386 -3.35 -12.72 19.19
CA ARG A 386 -2.30 -13.73 19.34
C ARG A 386 -1.72 -14.02 17.97
N ALA A 387 -0.49 -14.52 17.93
CA ALA A 387 0.13 -14.87 16.66
C ALA A 387 0.90 -16.17 16.74
N VAL A 388 1.04 -16.82 15.59
CA VAL A 388 1.91 -17.98 15.42
C VAL A 388 3.35 -17.49 15.49
N PRO A 389 4.19 -18.02 16.42
CA PRO A 389 5.57 -17.58 16.54
C PRO A 389 6.43 -17.87 15.31
N SER A 390 6.13 -18.96 14.61
CA SER A 390 6.85 -19.35 13.41
C SER A 390 6.55 -18.38 12.26
N PRO A 391 7.57 -18.00 11.47
CA PRO A 391 7.37 -17.17 10.29
C PRO A 391 6.49 -17.90 9.28
N LEU A 392 5.80 -17.13 8.43
CA LEU A 392 5.09 -17.66 7.28
C LEU A 392 6.07 -18.35 6.32
N PRO A 393 5.67 -19.48 5.69
CA PRO A 393 6.54 -20.22 4.77
C PRO A 393 6.79 -19.49 3.44
N GLY A 394 6.09 -18.38 3.17
CA GLY A 394 6.24 -17.51 2.01
C GLY A 394 5.29 -16.32 2.07
N THR A 395 5.28 -15.47 1.04
CA THR A 395 4.31 -14.36 0.94
C THR A 395 2.93 -14.92 0.61
N PRO A 396 1.94 -14.76 1.49
CA PRO A 396 0.62 -15.33 1.26
C PRO A 396 -0.20 -14.46 0.30
N TYR A 397 -0.84 -15.09 -0.69
CA TYR A 397 -1.79 -14.41 -1.59
C TYR A 397 -3.25 -14.64 -1.19
N ALA A 398 -3.53 -15.72 -0.46
CA ALA A 398 -4.86 -16.06 0.05
C ALA A 398 -4.78 -16.86 1.36
N LEU A 399 -5.86 -16.80 2.14
CA LEU A 399 -6.05 -17.50 3.40
C LEU A 399 -7.48 -18.06 3.43
N VAL A 400 -7.67 -19.25 4.01
CA VAL A 400 -8.98 -19.82 4.30
C VAL A 400 -8.94 -20.57 5.63
N ALA A 401 -10.00 -20.43 6.43
CA ALA A 401 -10.20 -21.22 7.63
C ALA A 401 -11.09 -22.42 7.31
N LEU A 402 -10.69 -23.61 7.74
CA LEU A 402 -11.44 -24.84 7.55
C LEU A 402 -12.33 -25.15 8.77
N PRO A 403 -13.43 -25.90 8.59
CA PRO A 403 -14.34 -26.24 9.69
C PRO A 403 -13.71 -27.06 10.82
N ASP A 404 -12.60 -27.73 10.55
CA ASP A 404 -11.82 -28.49 11.54
C ASP A 404 -10.88 -27.61 12.37
N GLY A 405 -10.89 -26.29 12.15
CA GLY A 405 -10.05 -25.33 12.86
C GLY A 405 -8.66 -25.13 12.25
N ALA A 406 -8.33 -25.82 11.16
CA ALA A 406 -7.09 -25.61 10.44
C ALA A 406 -7.13 -24.33 9.60
N ILE A 407 -5.97 -23.69 9.44
CA ILE A 407 -5.81 -22.56 8.52
C ILE A 407 -4.99 -23.01 7.32
N VAL A 408 -5.46 -22.73 6.11
CA VAL A 408 -4.72 -22.97 4.88
C VAL A 408 -4.36 -21.64 4.24
N LEU A 409 -3.09 -21.50 3.87
CA LEU A 409 -2.57 -20.33 3.18
C LEU A 409 -1.92 -20.74 1.87
N GLY A 410 -2.11 -19.90 0.85
CA GLY A 410 -1.50 -20.08 -0.46
C GLY A 410 -0.32 -19.13 -0.62
N THR A 411 0.83 -19.65 -1.03
CA THR A 411 2.01 -18.87 -1.45
C THR A 411 2.21 -19.00 -2.95
N ALA A 412 3.19 -18.29 -3.52
CA ALA A 412 3.45 -18.39 -4.97
C ALA A 412 3.77 -19.83 -5.46
N ASP A 413 4.24 -20.71 -4.56
CA ASP A 413 4.81 -22.02 -4.88
C ASP A 413 4.11 -23.21 -4.21
N ALA A 414 3.24 -22.99 -3.22
CA ALA A 414 2.64 -24.09 -2.45
C ALA A 414 1.37 -23.70 -1.68
N LEU A 415 0.63 -24.74 -1.29
CA LEU A 415 -0.39 -24.65 -0.24
C LEU A 415 0.17 -25.19 1.06
N TRP A 416 0.01 -24.40 2.12
CA TRP A 416 0.46 -24.74 3.46
C TRP A 416 -0.73 -24.79 4.41
N ARG A 417 -0.76 -25.83 5.23
CA ARG A 417 -1.78 -26.06 6.25
C ARG A 417 -1.17 -25.90 7.63
N LEU A 418 -1.85 -25.14 8.48
CA LEU A 418 -1.64 -25.09 9.91
C LEU A 418 -2.74 -25.93 10.57
N PRO A 419 -2.48 -27.21 10.91
CA PRO A 419 -3.53 -28.14 11.35
C PRO A 419 -4.13 -27.77 12.70
N ASP A 420 -3.32 -27.45 13.71
CA ASP A 420 -3.78 -27.14 15.06
C ASP A 420 -3.65 -25.64 15.37
N ALA A 421 -4.29 -24.80 14.55
CA ALA A 421 -4.06 -23.36 14.53
C ALA A 421 -4.25 -22.68 15.89
N ALA A 422 -5.29 -23.06 16.64
CA ALA A 422 -5.55 -22.50 17.97
C ALA A 422 -4.43 -22.79 18.98
N THR A 423 -3.77 -23.96 18.88
CA THR A 423 -2.67 -24.35 19.79
C THR A 423 -1.33 -23.74 19.39
N ALA A 424 -1.19 -23.35 18.12
CA ALA A 424 0.02 -22.71 17.59
C ALA A 424 0.10 -21.22 17.94
N LEU A 425 -0.99 -20.62 18.47
CA LEU A 425 -1.03 -19.24 18.91
C LEU A 425 -0.23 -19.02 20.20
N ALA A 426 0.59 -17.99 20.20
CA ALA A 426 1.25 -17.49 21.39
C ALA A 426 0.80 -16.07 21.73
N ASP A 427 0.89 -15.75 23.02
CA ASP A 427 0.63 -14.39 23.51
C ASP A 427 1.71 -13.42 23.00
N LEU A 428 1.23 -12.25 22.59
CA LEU A 428 2.04 -11.14 22.13
C LEU A 428 2.50 -10.26 23.30
N PRO A 429 3.58 -9.47 23.10
CA PRO A 429 4.02 -8.53 24.12
C PRO A 429 2.93 -7.50 24.46
N PRO A 430 3.00 -6.87 25.64
CA PRO A 430 2.10 -5.77 25.99
C PRO A 430 2.34 -4.56 25.08
N VAL A 431 1.40 -3.63 25.08
CA VAL A 431 1.48 -2.39 24.29
C VAL A 431 2.74 -1.59 24.67
N PRO A 432 3.59 -1.21 23.69
CA PRO A 432 4.77 -0.39 23.96
C PRO A 432 4.43 0.96 24.58
N ALA A 433 5.28 1.44 25.49
CA ALA A 433 5.15 2.77 26.06
C ALA A 433 5.36 3.84 24.96
N GLY A 434 4.42 4.78 24.84
CA GLY A 434 4.46 5.83 23.80
C GLY A 434 3.81 5.45 22.47
N CYS A 435 3.22 4.25 22.37
CA CYS A 435 2.33 3.88 21.27
C CYS A 435 1.13 4.83 21.19
N VAL A 436 0.89 5.39 20.01
CA VAL A 436 -0.30 6.22 19.72
C VAL A 436 -1.23 5.46 18.77
N ALA A 437 -1.99 4.52 19.33
CA ALA A 437 -2.87 3.65 18.55
C ALA A 437 -4.00 4.41 17.84
N ASP A 438 -4.62 5.36 18.55
CA ASP A 438 -5.73 6.16 18.08
C ASP A 438 -5.44 7.63 18.39
N PRO A 439 -4.70 8.34 17.51
CA PRO A 439 -4.36 9.74 17.73
C PRO A 439 -5.65 10.57 17.80
N PRO A 440 -5.72 11.56 18.71
CA PRO A 440 -6.85 12.48 18.74
C PRO A 440 -6.93 13.25 17.40
N ALA A 441 -8.15 13.59 16.98
CA ALA A 441 -8.34 14.44 15.82
C ALA A 441 -7.59 15.77 16.02
N ALA A 442 -6.76 16.13 15.06
CA ALA A 442 -5.92 17.32 15.07
C ALA A 442 -6.69 18.60 14.68
N GLY A 443 -7.90 18.46 14.14
CA GLY A 443 -8.78 19.57 13.77
C GLY A 443 -10.22 19.10 13.49
N PRO A 444 -11.15 20.02 13.21
CA PRO A 444 -12.50 19.67 12.77
C PRO A 444 -12.48 19.02 11.36
N PRO A 445 -13.53 18.29 10.98
CA PRO A 445 -13.67 17.77 9.61
C PRO A 445 -13.85 18.89 8.59
N VAL A 446 -13.58 18.61 7.32
CA VAL A 446 -13.81 19.57 6.23
C VAL A 446 -15.27 19.53 5.76
N GLY A 447 -15.74 20.63 5.17
CA GLY A 447 -16.99 20.63 4.43
C GLY A 447 -16.77 20.01 3.04
N LEU A 448 -17.54 18.99 2.68
CA LEU A 448 -17.55 18.44 1.32
C LEU A 448 -18.88 18.78 0.64
N VAL A 449 -18.81 19.55 -0.45
CA VAL A 449 -19.99 20.05 -1.18
C VAL A 449 -19.96 19.51 -2.62
N PRO A 450 -20.94 18.69 -3.05
CA PRO A 450 -21.01 18.25 -4.43
C PRO A 450 -21.18 19.41 -5.41
N VAL A 451 -20.34 19.47 -6.43
CA VAL A 451 -20.37 20.54 -7.46
C VAL A 451 -20.60 20.02 -8.87
N ALA A 452 -20.23 18.78 -9.18
CA ALA A 452 -20.50 18.15 -10.46
C ALA A 452 -20.47 16.62 -10.41
N ASN A 453 -21.05 15.97 -11.42
CA ASN A 453 -20.99 14.52 -11.63
C ASN A 453 -20.48 14.26 -13.05
N THR A 454 -19.34 13.60 -13.17
CA THR A 454 -18.68 13.25 -14.43
C THR A 454 -19.26 11.97 -15.05
N GLY A 455 -20.09 11.23 -14.32
CA GLY A 455 -20.66 9.96 -14.78
C GLY A 455 -19.59 8.89 -15.03
N GLY A 456 -18.48 8.95 -14.28
CA GLY A 456 -17.33 8.06 -14.48
C GLY A 456 -16.67 8.27 -15.85
N ASP A 457 -16.60 9.51 -16.32
CA ASP A 457 -15.81 9.87 -17.50
C ASP A 457 -14.36 9.39 -17.34
N ALA A 458 -13.79 8.87 -18.42
CA ALA A 458 -12.46 8.26 -18.38
C ALA A 458 -11.35 9.26 -18.05
N LEU A 459 -11.58 10.56 -18.29
CA LEU A 459 -10.71 11.63 -17.83
C LEU A 459 -11.22 12.25 -16.53
N GLY A 460 -12.45 12.79 -16.54
CA GLY A 460 -13.14 13.24 -15.33
C GLY A 460 -12.40 14.26 -14.44
N VAL A 461 -11.46 15.04 -14.95
CA VAL A 461 -10.55 15.87 -14.13
C VAL A 461 -11.18 17.23 -13.79
N PRO A 462 -11.29 17.64 -12.51
CA PRO A 462 -11.87 18.94 -12.16
C PRO A 462 -10.96 20.09 -12.57
N LEU A 463 -11.57 21.19 -13.04
CA LEU A 463 -10.88 22.42 -13.44
C LEU A 463 -11.24 23.62 -12.55
N GLY A 464 -12.39 23.59 -11.88
CA GLY A 464 -12.82 24.66 -10.98
C GLY A 464 -13.75 24.18 -9.87
N VAL A 465 -13.82 24.94 -8.78
CA VAL A 465 -14.76 24.70 -7.66
C VAL A 465 -16.22 24.97 -8.03
N ASP A 466 -16.48 25.50 -9.21
CA ASP A 466 -17.80 25.74 -9.79
C ASP A 466 -18.38 24.50 -10.50
N GLY A 467 -17.66 23.38 -10.47
CA GLY A 467 -18.09 22.12 -11.10
C GLY A 467 -17.68 21.98 -12.56
N ARG A 468 -16.79 22.84 -13.07
CA ARG A 468 -16.18 22.64 -14.40
C ARG A 468 -15.14 21.52 -14.36
N TRP A 469 -15.09 20.70 -15.40
CA TRP A 469 -14.17 19.57 -15.50
C TRP A 469 -13.81 19.23 -16.95
N ALA A 470 -12.70 18.51 -17.16
CA ALA A 470 -12.21 18.10 -18.48
C ALA A 470 -12.70 16.69 -18.85
N SER A 471 -13.33 16.54 -20.01
CA SER A 471 -13.80 15.26 -20.58
C SER A 471 -12.93 14.81 -21.74
N GLY A 472 -12.68 13.50 -21.81
CA GLY A 472 -11.98 12.84 -22.92
C GLY A 472 -12.91 12.06 -23.88
N ARG A 473 -14.24 12.22 -23.78
CA ARG A 473 -15.22 11.39 -24.51
C ARG A 473 -15.81 12.02 -25.78
N ILE A 474 -15.58 13.30 -26.06
CA ILE A 474 -16.28 14.00 -27.16
C ILE A 474 -15.49 13.83 -28.46
N ASP A 475 -15.87 12.88 -29.32
CA ASP A 475 -15.36 12.71 -30.69
C ASP A 475 -13.81 12.59 -30.85
N GLY A 476 -13.10 12.25 -29.76
CA GLY A 476 -11.63 12.21 -29.71
C GLY A 476 -10.96 13.54 -29.31
N ASP A 477 -11.76 14.58 -29.10
CA ASP A 477 -11.34 15.89 -28.61
C ASP A 477 -11.43 15.98 -27.08
N LEU A 478 -10.54 16.80 -26.52
CA LEU A 478 -10.64 17.25 -25.14
C LEU A 478 -11.66 18.39 -25.06
N ALA A 479 -12.52 18.37 -24.05
CA ALA A 479 -13.52 19.42 -23.83
C ALA A 479 -13.64 19.80 -22.35
N VAL A 480 -14.03 21.04 -22.09
CA VAL A 480 -14.49 21.48 -20.77
C VAL A 480 -15.99 21.29 -20.68
N VAL A 481 -16.45 20.58 -19.66
CA VAL A 481 -17.86 20.38 -19.34
C VAL A 481 -18.20 21.23 -18.13
N GLY A 482 -19.29 21.98 -18.21
CA GLY A 482 -19.81 22.81 -17.12
C GLY A 482 -21.31 23.08 -17.26
N PRO A 483 -21.87 24.00 -16.45
CA PRO A 483 -23.31 24.28 -16.43
C PRO A 483 -23.90 24.70 -17.78
N GLY A 484 -23.10 25.33 -18.64
CA GLY A 484 -23.48 25.77 -19.98
C GLY A 484 -23.40 24.68 -21.06
N GLY A 485 -23.04 23.45 -20.71
CA GLY A 485 -22.75 22.37 -21.65
C GLY A 485 -21.26 22.24 -21.99
N PRO A 486 -20.89 21.27 -22.84
CA PRO A 486 -19.50 21.04 -23.23
C PRO A 486 -18.99 22.09 -24.23
N VAL A 487 -17.75 22.53 -24.05
CA VAL A 487 -17.02 23.40 -24.97
C VAL A 487 -15.66 22.78 -25.28
N THR A 488 -15.38 22.56 -26.56
CA THR A 488 -14.15 21.90 -27.03
C THR A 488 -12.89 22.72 -26.73
N LEU A 489 -11.86 22.06 -26.20
CA LEU A 489 -10.47 22.53 -26.12
C LEU A 489 -9.67 22.09 -27.37
N GLY A 490 -10.14 21.02 -28.04
CA GLY A 490 -9.68 20.54 -29.34
C GLY A 490 -8.99 19.18 -29.29
N PRO A 491 -8.36 18.74 -30.38
CA PRO A 491 -7.87 17.38 -30.50
C PRO A 491 -6.63 17.14 -29.64
N ARG A 492 -6.57 15.95 -29.05
CA ARG A 492 -5.38 15.41 -28.38
C ARG A 492 -4.66 14.44 -29.31
N ARG A 493 -3.41 14.74 -29.67
CA ARG A 493 -2.71 14.07 -30.78
C ARG A 493 -1.96 12.80 -30.42
N ASP A 494 -1.69 12.55 -29.14
CA ASP A 494 -1.00 11.35 -28.68
C ASP A 494 -1.95 10.17 -28.44
N GLY A 495 -3.27 10.40 -28.49
CA GLY A 495 -4.29 9.37 -28.24
C GLY A 495 -4.34 8.86 -26.79
N HIS A 496 -3.56 9.44 -25.88
CA HIS A 496 -3.49 9.02 -24.48
C HIS A 496 -4.41 9.88 -23.61
N LEU A 497 -5.16 9.27 -22.70
CA LEU A 497 -5.90 9.99 -21.66
C LEU A 497 -4.96 10.29 -20.47
N GLY A 498 -4.04 11.23 -20.66
CA GLY A 498 -3.16 11.72 -19.58
C GLY A 498 -3.79 12.89 -18.80
N GLN A 499 -3.17 13.27 -17.70
CA GLN A 499 -3.61 14.36 -16.83
C GLN A 499 -3.81 15.69 -17.59
N VAL A 500 -4.77 16.48 -17.10
CA VAL A 500 -5.12 17.82 -17.58
C VAL A 500 -5.12 18.74 -16.37
N TRP A 501 -4.59 19.95 -16.51
CA TRP A 501 -4.44 20.88 -15.38
C TRP A 501 -5.08 22.23 -15.70
N PRO A 502 -5.73 22.88 -14.73
CA PRO A 502 -6.26 24.22 -14.91
C PRO A 502 -5.13 25.24 -15.06
N ASP A 503 -5.36 26.29 -15.85
CA ASP A 503 -4.41 27.38 -16.02
C ASP A 503 -4.67 28.58 -15.09
N GLY A 504 -5.78 28.58 -14.33
CA GLY A 504 -6.15 29.69 -13.46
C GLY A 504 -7.00 30.78 -14.12
N GLY A 505 -7.13 30.74 -15.46
CA GLY A 505 -7.83 31.71 -16.30
C GLY A 505 -8.99 31.12 -17.10
N GLY A 506 -9.42 29.90 -16.78
CA GLY A 506 -10.52 29.19 -17.43
C GLY A 506 -10.10 28.26 -18.58
N GLY A 507 -8.81 28.17 -18.86
CA GLY A 507 -8.20 27.23 -19.81
C GLY A 507 -7.59 26.02 -19.14
N ALA A 508 -6.89 25.22 -19.93
CA ALA A 508 -6.21 24.03 -19.45
C ALA A 508 -4.90 23.76 -20.18
N TRP A 509 -4.01 23.09 -19.47
CA TRP A 509 -2.76 22.53 -19.95
C TRP A 509 -2.83 21.01 -20.00
N TRP A 510 -2.16 20.41 -20.98
CA TRP A 510 -1.87 18.97 -20.99
C TRP A 510 -0.56 18.67 -21.70
N LEU A 511 -0.07 17.46 -21.50
CA LEU A 511 1.16 16.98 -22.11
C LEU A 511 0.83 15.96 -23.21
N GLU A 512 1.31 16.21 -24.43
CA GLU A 512 1.30 15.23 -25.52
C GLU A 512 2.66 14.53 -25.56
N VAL A 513 2.64 13.19 -25.60
CA VAL A 513 3.85 12.35 -25.63
C VAL A 513 4.02 11.68 -27.00
N ALA A 514 5.23 11.70 -27.55
CA ALA A 514 5.53 11.10 -28.85
C ALA A 514 6.83 10.28 -28.87
N GLY A 515 6.89 9.32 -29.80
CA GLY A 515 8.04 8.45 -30.04
C GLY A 515 7.89 7.05 -29.41
N PRO A 516 8.68 6.06 -29.88
CA PRO A 516 8.55 4.67 -29.46
C PRO A 516 8.84 4.46 -27.98
N ASP A 517 9.51 5.42 -27.32
CA ASP A 517 9.84 5.42 -25.90
C ASP A 517 9.31 6.62 -25.09
N GLY A 518 8.38 7.40 -25.64
CA GLY A 518 7.84 8.61 -24.98
C GLY A 518 8.86 9.76 -24.83
N GLU A 519 9.93 9.74 -25.63
CA GLU A 519 11.08 10.64 -25.46
C GLU A 519 10.80 12.12 -25.77
N LEU A 520 9.76 12.40 -26.55
CA LEU A 520 9.40 13.75 -26.95
C LEU A 520 8.13 14.19 -26.24
N LEU A 521 8.26 15.27 -25.49
CA LEU A 521 7.17 15.89 -24.75
C LEU A 521 6.77 17.21 -25.42
N THR A 522 5.47 17.38 -25.67
CA THR A 522 4.89 18.61 -26.19
C THR A 522 3.86 19.13 -25.20
N LEU A 523 4.15 20.26 -24.57
CA LEU A 523 3.20 20.95 -23.70
C LEU A 523 2.18 21.71 -24.56
N VAL A 524 0.90 21.53 -24.27
CA VAL A 524 -0.23 22.12 -25.00
C VAL A 524 -1.10 22.93 -24.05
N HIS A 525 -1.55 24.10 -24.52
CA HIS A 525 -2.51 24.96 -23.85
C HIS A 525 -3.72 25.23 -24.74
N ALA A 526 -4.90 25.33 -24.14
CA ALA A 526 -6.09 25.80 -24.83
C ALA A 526 -7.05 26.52 -23.88
N LEU A 527 -7.72 27.53 -24.42
CA LEU A 527 -8.92 28.12 -23.84
C LEU A 527 -10.17 27.45 -24.45
N PRO A 528 -11.29 27.34 -23.71
CA PRO A 528 -12.54 26.80 -24.25
C PRO A 528 -12.98 27.56 -25.50
N GLY A 529 -13.11 26.86 -26.64
CA GLY A 529 -13.47 27.45 -27.93
C GLY A 529 -12.37 28.29 -28.60
N GLY A 530 -11.17 28.34 -28.01
CA GLY A 530 -10.01 29.03 -28.54
C GLY A 530 -9.11 28.15 -29.40
N GLU A 531 -8.06 28.76 -29.97
CA GLU A 531 -7.01 28.03 -30.69
C GLU A 531 -6.02 27.37 -29.70
N GLN A 532 -5.55 26.17 -30.04
CA GLN A 532 -4.56 25.45 -29.25
C GLN A 532 -3.15 25.99 -29.50
N VAL A 533 -2.41 26.25 -28.43
CA VAL A 533 -0.99 26.64 -28.50
C VAL A 533 -0.14 25.43 -28.13
N ARG A 534 0.77 25.03 -29.02
CA ARG A 534 1.72 23.94 -28.79
C ARG A 534 3.13 24.47 -28.67
N SER A 535 3.84 24.00 -27.66
CA SER A 535 5.29 24.20 -27.55
C SER A 535 6.04 23.38 -28.62
N ALA A 536 7.30 23.72 -28.85
CA ALA A 536 8.18 22.87 -29.66
C ALA A 536 8.43 21.55 -28.91
N PRO A 537 8.43 20.38 -29.58
CA PRO A 537 8.70 19.10 -28.93
C PRO A 537 10.08 19.09 -28.27
N VAL A 538 10.12 18.69 -27.00
CA VAL A 538 11.35 18.68 -26.20
C VAL A 538 11.74 17.25 -25.87
N ARG A 539 13.02 16.92 -26.07
CA ARG A 539 13.57 15.64 -25.63
C ARG A 539 13.84 15.68 -24.13
N HIS A 540 13.16 14.82 -23.38
CA HIS A 540 13.24 14.83 -21.92
C HIS A 540 14.13 13.70 -21.38
N PRO A 541 14.98 13.94 -20.36
CA PRO A 541 15.92 12.93 -19.82
C PRO A 541 15.28 11.74 -19.08
N ALA A 542 13.98 11.74 -18.82
CA ALA A 542 13.27 10.65 -18.13
C ALA A 542 11.88 10.44 -18.76
N PRO A 543 11.72 9.57 -19.77
CA PRO A 543 10.55 9.66 -20.66
C PRO A 543 9.38 8.71 -20.41
N ARG A 544 9.29 7.95 -19.31
CA ARG A 544 8.16 7.00 -19.16
C ARG A 544 7.50 6.84 -17.79
N GLU A 545 8.20 7.04 -16.68
CA GLU A 545 7.64 6.75 -15.36
C GLU A 545 7.90 7.95 -14.44
N GLY A 546 6.83 8.64 -14.04
CA GLY A 546 6.88 9.60 -12.93
C GLY A 546 7.11 11.09 -13.28
N ALA A 547 6.82 11.53 -14.51
CA ALA A 547 6.77 12.96 -14.79
C ALA A 547 5.37 13.52 -14.44
N ALA A 548 5.29 14.37 -13.41
CA ALA A 548 4.08 15.10 -13.01
C ALA A 548 4.18 16.56 -13.45
N LEU A 549 3.05 17.25 -13.67
CA LEU A 549 3.08 18.70 -13.83
C LEU A 549 2.72 19.38 -12.50
N VAL A 550 3.44 20.45 -12.20
CA VAL A 550 3.16 21.40 -11.13
C VAL A 550 2.31 22.52 -11.75
N PRO A 551 0.99 22.58 -11.47
CA PRO A 551 0.10 23.58 -12.05
C PRO A 551 0.53 25.00 -11.67
N ASP A 552 0.41 25.92 -12.63
CA ASP A 552 0.56 27.36 -12.44
C ASP A 552 -0.78 28.03 -12.74
N LEU A 553 -1.46 28.49 -11.68
CA LEU A 553 -2.77 29.15 -11.78
C LEU A 553 -2.66 30.62 -12.21
N GLY A 554 -1.52 31.04 -12.76
CA GLY A 554 -1.31 32.36 -13.36
C GLY A 554 -1.36 32.36 -14.88
N GLY A 555 -1.75 31.26 -15.51
CA GLY A 555 -1.76 31.10 -16.96
C GLY A 555 -0.40 30.82 -17.59
N ARG A 556 0.65 30.63 -16.77
CA ARG A 556 2.00 30.31 -17.27
C ARG A 556 2.15 28.80 -17.52
N PRO A 557 3.12 28.39 -18.35
CA PRO A 557 3.43 26.97 -18.52
C PRO A 557 3.72 26.29 -17.17
N PRO A 558 3.11 25.14 -16.86
CA PRO A 558 3.42 24.38 -15.65
C PRO A 558 4.88 23.89 -15.63
N LEU A 559 5.40 23.63 -14.43
CA LEU A 559 6.69 22.96 -14.28
C LEU A 559 6.52 21.45 -14.46
N LEU A 560 7.50 20.80 -15.07
CA LEU A 560 7.59 19.36 -15.19
C LEU A 560 8.40 18.80 -14.02
N ALA A 561 7.73 18.17 -13.06
CA ALA A 561 8.30 17.52 -11.89
C ALA A 561 8.71 16.08 -12.17
N THR A 562 9.85 15.66 -11.59
CA THR A 562 10.44 14.32 -11.78
C THR A 562 11.28 13.94 -10.56
N ALA A 563 11.69 12.67 -10.51
CA ALA A 563 12.67 12.17 -9.53
C ALA A 563 14.03 12.91 -9.56
N ALA A 564 14.37 13.57 -10.67
CA ALA A 564 15.64 14.28 -10.83
C ALA A 564 15.54 15.80 -10.55
N GLY A 565 14.33 16.35 -10.56
CA GLY A 565 14.10 17.79 -10.41
C GLY A 565 12.79 18.28 -11.03
N ALA A 566 12.53 19.58 -10.89
CA ALA A 566 11.49 20.29 -11.63
C ALA A 566 12.09 21.11 -12.77
N TYR A 567 11.42 21.14 -13.93
CA TYR A 567 11.90 21.78 -15.15
C TYR A 567 10.85 22.72 -15.74
N ARG A 568 11.29 23.87 -16.23
CA ARG A 568 10.50 24.77 -17.07
C ARG A 568 10.75 24.44 -18.54
N ILE A 569 9.71 24.47 -19.36
CA ILE A 569 9.84 24.28 -20.81
C ILE A 569 9.86 25.66 -21.47
N ASP A 570 11.06 26.13 -21.86
CA ASP A 570 11.23 27.42 -22.54
C ASP A 570 11.85 27.24 -23.92
N GLY A 571 11.22 27.81 -24.95
CA GLY A 571 11.82 27.91 -26.28
C GLY A 571 12.30 26.57 -26.88
N GLY A 572 11.72 25.44 -26.45
CA GLY A 572 12.10 24.10 -26.90
C GLY A 572 13.18 23.39 -26.08
N ALA A 573 13.58 23.91 -24.91
CA ALA A 573 14.54 23.26 -24.01
C ALA A 573 14.01 23.16 -22.58
N PRO A 574 14.27 22.05 -21.85
CA PRO A 574 13.92 21.93 -20.45
C PRO A 574 15.00 22.61 -19.60
N VAL A 575 14.63 23.69 -18.91
CA VAL A 575 15.49 24.42 -17.98
C VAL A 575 15.20 23.95 -16.56
N ARG A 576 16.20 23.37 -15.89
CA ARG A 576 16.02 22.89 -14.51
C ARG A 576 15.84 24.07 -13.55
N VAL A 577 14.78 24.01 -12.76
CA VAL A 577 14.41 25.01 -11.74
C VAL A 577 14.75 24.52 -10.33
N LEU A 578 14.58 23.23 -10.07
CA LEU A 578 14.84 22.59 -8.79
C LEU A 578 15.54 21.24 -9.00
N ASP A 579 16.48 20.90 -8.12
CA ASP A 579 17.12 19.59 -8.05
C ASP A 579 16.40 18.65 -7.07
N GLY A 580 16.45 17.36 -7.35
CA GLY A 580 15.96 16.30 -6.46
C GLY A 580 14.55 15.83 -6.78
N ASP A 581 14.08 14.83 -6.03
CA ASP A 581 12.80 14.19 -6.28
C ASP A 581 11.64 15.14 -5.96
N VAL A 582 10.92 15.59 -6.99
CA VAL A 582 9.76 16.48 -6.87
C VAL A 582 8.50 15.68 -7.13
N ALA A 583 7.65 15.55 -6.11
CA ALA A 583 6.46 14.72 -6.15
C ALA A 583 5.20 15.50 -6.54
N ALA A 584 5.08 16.75 -6.10
CA ALA A 584 3.90 17.60 -6.34
C ALA A 584 4.20 19.09 -6.09
N GLY A 585 3.25 19.96 -6.45
CA GLY A 585 3.30 21.36 -6.08
C GLY A 585 2.20 22.19 -6.73
N VAL A 586 2.25 23.50 -6.49
CA VAL A 586 1.36 24.48 -7.13
C VAL A 586 2.02 25.86 -7.16
N VAL A 587 1.74 26.64 -8.20
CA VAL A 587 2.14 28.05 -8.32
C VAL A 587 0.90 28.93 -8.46
N ARG A 588 0.86 30.03 -7.69
CA ARG A 588 -0.17 31.07 -7.73
C ARG A 588 0.03 31.99 -8.92
N ALA A 589 -1.01 32.76 -9.21
CA ALA A 589 -0.99 33.80 -10.24
C ALA A 589 0.09 34.88 -10.04
N ASP A 590 0.48 35.18 -8.80
CA ASP A 590 1.50 36.20 -8.49
C ASP A 590 2.94 35.69 -8.64
N GLY A 591 3.13 34.40 -8.95
CA GLY A 591 4.44 33.77 -9.05
C GLY A 591 4.90 33.05 -7.80
N ARG A 592 4.22 33.18 -6.66
CA ARG A 592 4.58 32.40 -5.47
C ARG A 592 4.04 30.98 -5.58
N GLY A 593 4.81 29.99 -5.15
CA GLY A 593 4.39 28.60 -5.22
C GLY A 593 4.99 27.76 -4.12
N TRP A 594 4.57 26.50 -4.07
CA TRP A 594 5.06 25.51 -3.14
C TRP A 594 5.24 24.18 -3.84
N VAL A 595 6.33 23.49 -3.55
CA VAL A 595 6.62 22.18 -4.13
C VAL A 595 7.04 21.20 -3.04
N LEU A 596 6.58 19.97 -3.15
CA LEU A 596 7.05 18.85 -2.34
C LEU A 596 8.27 18.24 -3.00
N ALA A 597 9.41 18.36 -2.33
CA ALA A 597 10.67 17.83 -2.81
C ALA A 597 11.45 17.12 -1.71
N GLY A 598 11.75 15.83 -1.89
CA GLY A 598 12.50 15.02 -0.92
C GLY A 598 11.90 15.04 0.50
N GLY A 599 10.57 14.99 0.61
CA GLY A 599 9.83 15.03 1.88
C GLY A 599 9.70 16.42 2.52
N ARG A 600 10.17 17.48 1.85
CA ARG A 600 10.07 18.87 2.30
C ARG A 600 9.04 19.63 1.51
N LEU A 601 8.36 20.59 2.15
CA LEU A 601 7.61 21.63 1.45
C LEU A 601 8.53 22.83 1.25
N LEU A 602 8.87 23.14 0.00
CA LEU A 602 9.71 24.29 -0.35
C LEU A 602 8.85 25.43 -0.89
N ALA A 603 9.11 26.65 -0.43
CA ALA A 603 8.51 27.85 -1.03
C ALA A 603 9.28 28.27 -2.28
N LEU A 604 8.54 28.67 -3.30
CA LEU A 604 9.01 29.21 -4.56
C LEU A 604 8.53 30.65 -4.72
N GLU A 605 9.37 31.49 -5.31
CA GLU A 605 8.97 32.76 -5.89
C GLU A 605 9.49 32.84 -7.32
N ARG A 606 8.55 32.80 -8.26
CA ARG A 606 8.77 32.53 -9.67
C ARG A 606 9.51 31.20 -9.81
N ASP A 607 10.78 31.24 -10.19
CA ASP A 607 11.62 30.06 -10.41
C ASP A 607 12.71 29.93 -9.33
N ARG A 608 12.60 30.66 -8.22
CA ARG A 608 13.59 30.65 -7.16
C ARG A 608 13.05 29.98 -5.90
N VAL A 609 13.79 28.99 -5.42
CA VAL A 609 13.57 28.39 -4.10
C VAL A 609 13.93 29.41 -3.01
N LEU A 610 12.96 29.74 -2.16
CA LEU A 610 13.17 30.64 -1.02
C LEU A 610 13.70 29.87 0.20
N GLY A 611 13.31 28.61 0.35
CA GLY A 611 13.70 27.74 1.46
C GLY A 611 12.59 26.78 1.86
N PRO A 612 12.84 25.87 2.82
CA PRO A 612 11.81 24.99 3.35
C PRO A 612 10.85 25.75 4.26
N VAL A 613 9.56 25.47 4.09
CA VAL A 613 8.45 25.87 4.97
C VAL A 613 8.14 24.73 5.95
N ILE A 614 8.16 23.49 5.45
CA ILE A 614 8.10 22.28 6.26
C ILE A 614 9.38 21.50 5.99
N ASP A 615 10.17 21.26 7.05
CA ASP A 615 11.41 20.49 7.00
C ASP A 615 11.35 19.36 8.03
N PRO A 616 11.20 18.10 7.59
CA PRO A 616 10.93 17.00 8.49
C PRO A 616 12.04 16.80 9.52
N ALA A 617 11.66 16.50 10.76
CA ALA A 617 12.62 16.02 11.75
C ALA A 617 13.24 14.70 11.27
N ALA A 618 14.54 14.49 11.54
CA ALA A 618 15.22 13.26 11.16
C ALA A 618 14.56 12.02 11.82
N GLY A 619 14.16 11.04 11.02
CA GLY A 619 13.54 9.79 11.46
C GLY A 619 12.61 9.22 10.40
N PRO A 620 12.16 7.96 10.53
CA PRO A 620 11.14 7.40 9.65
C PRO A 620 9.80 8.13 9.84
N GLY A 621 9.09 8.42 8.74
CA GLY A 621 7.79 9.05 8.77
C GLY A 621 6.74 8.14 9.43
N SER A 622 6.21 8.57 10.58
CA SER A 622 4.92 8.06 11.08
C SER A 622 3.79 8.86 10.40
N PRO A 623 2.56 8.35 10.32
CA PRO A 623 1.44 9.16 9.81
C PRO A 623 1.32 10.50 10.52
N VAL A 624 0.93 11.56 9.81
CA VAL A 624 0.88 12.94 10.34
C VAL A 624 0.07 13.05 11.65
N PRO A 625 -1.14 12.44 11.80
CA PRO A 625 -1.85 12.45 13.07
C PRO A 625 -1.03 11.89 14.25
N VAL A 626 -0.23 10.86 14.02
CA VAL A 626 0.64 10.25 15.03
C VAL A 626 1.79 11.17 15.40
N GLN A 627 2.42 11.82 14.41
CA GLN A 627 3.48 12.80 14.65
C GLN A 627 2.98 13.96 15.52
N LEU A 628 1.81 14.51 15.19
CA LEU A 628 1.17 15.59 15.96
C LEU A 628 0.84 15.16 17.39
N ALA A 629 0.28 13.95 17.57
CA ALA A 629 0.00 13.40 18.89
C ALA A 629 1.27 13.16 19.72
N LYS A 630 2.42 12.90 19.07
CA LYS A 630 3.75 12.83 19.70
C LYS A 630 4.40 14.20 19.92
N GLY A 631 3.71 15.29 19.59
CA GLY A 631 4.18 16.65 19.80
C GLY A 631 5.14 17.18 18.74
N VAL A 632 5.20 16.56 17.55
CA VAL A 632 5.94 17.11 16.41
C VAL A 632 5.23 18.37 15.92
N ALA A 633 5.96 19.47 15.80
CA ALA A 633 5.42 20.73 15.31
C ALA A 633 5.06 20.64 13.81
N PRO A 634 4.00 21.33 13.32
CA PRO A 634 3.57 21.26 11.93
C PRO A 634 4.67 21.52 10.89
N GLU A 635 5.57 22.47 11.17
CA GLU A 635 6.72 22.81 10.33
C GLU A 635 7.82 21.74 10.29
N ARG A 636 7.68 20.66 11.07
CA ARG A 636 8.64 19.56 11.19
C ARG A 636 8.08 18.18 10.82
N LEU A 637 6.87 18.14 10.25
CA LEU A 637 6.21 16.91 9.86
C LEU A 637 6.90 16.24 8.67
N ALA A 638 7.02 14.91 8.72
CA ALA A 638 7.30 14.09 7.56
C ALA A 638 6.05 13.93 6.70
N LEU A 639 6.19 14.10 5.39
CA LEU A 639 5.10 14.26 4.42
C LEU A 639 5.17 13.21 3.29
N ASP A 640 5.27 11.93 3.66
CA ASP A 640 5.57 10.82 2.73
C ASP A 640 4.46 10.55 1.69
N ARG A 641 3.27 11.13 1.87
CA ARG A 641 2.12 11.09 0.94
C ARG A 641 1.30 12.38 0.97
N ALA A 642 1.97 13.51 0.84
CA ALA A 642 1.30 14.80 0.84
C ALA A 642 0.92 15.26 -0.56
N VAL A 643 -0.22 15.95 -0.65
CA VAL A 643 -0.61 16.76 -1.81
C VAL A 643 -0.57 18.22 -1.41
N VAL A 644 -0.15 19.08 -2.35
CA VAL A 644 -0.15 20.53 -2.17
C VAL A 644 -1.13 21.15 -3.12
N GLY A 645 -1.89 22.11 -2.62
CA GLY A 645 -2.77 22.93 -3.41
C GLY A 645 -2.98 24.31 -2.84
N LEU A 646 -4.00 24.99 -3.37
CA LEU A 646 -4.36 26.34 -2.96
C LEU A 646 -5.77 26.34 -2.40
N GLY A 647 -5.94 26.94 -1.22
CA GLY A 647 -7.25 27.25 -0.68
C GLY A 647 -7.94 28.35 -1.48
N ALA A 648 -9.23 28.57 -1.22
CA ALA A 648 -10.00 29.65 -1.85
C ALA A 648 -9.45 31.07 -1.55
N ASP A 649 -8.69 31.22 -0.47
CA ASP A 649 -7.96 32.44 -0.11
C ASP A 649 -6.61 32.58 -0.84
N GLY A 650 -6.25 31.62 -1.70
CA GLY A 650 -5.00 31.57 -2.44
C GLY A 650 -3.79 31.17 -1.59
N ARG A 651 -3.99 30.72 -0.34
CA ARG A 651 -2.90 30.23 0.51
C ARG A 651 -2.59 28.77 0.23
N ALA A 652 -1.35 28.38 0.49
CA ALA A 652 -0.95 26.98 0.35
C ALA A 652 -1.69 26.12 1.36
N VAL A 653 -2.20 25.01 0.86
CA VAL A 653 -2.81 23.96 1.64
C VAL A 653 -2.05 22.68 1.37
N VAL A 654 -1.65 21.98 2.43
CA VAL A 654 -1.02 20.66 2.33
C VAL A 654 -1.96 19.66 2.97
N VAL A 655 -2.31 18.62 2.23
CA VAL A 655 -3.13 17.51 2.72
C VAL A 655 -2.22 16.29 2.84
N ALA A 656 -2.16 15.69 4.02
CA ALA A 656 -1.32 14.53 4.30
C ALA A 656 -1.97 13.64 5.36
N ASP A 657 -2.21 12.36 5.04
CA ASP A 657 -2.90 11.40 5.91
C ASP A 657 -4.23 11.93 6.47
N GLY A 658 -5.02 12.61 5.61
CA GLY A 658 -6.28 13.27 5.98
C GLY A 658 -6.12 14.55 6.83
N VAL A 659 -4.92 14.94 7.24
CA VAL A 659 -4.66 16.19 7.96
C VAL A 659 -4.44 17.32 6.98
N VAL A 660 -5.13 18.44 7.20
CA VAL A 660 -5.01 19.64 6.38
C VAL A 660 -4.18 20.68 7.13
N LEU A 661 -3.05 21.03 6.53
CA LEU A 661 -2.15 22.10 6.96
C LEU A 661 -2.36 23.32 6.08
N ARG A 662 -2.32 24.51 6.67
CA ARG A 662 -2.34 25.79 5.96
C ARG A 662 -1.01 26.51 6.17
N VAL A 663 -0.48 27.07 5.10
CA VAL A 663 0.72 27.93 5.14
C VAL A 663 0.29 29.37 4.94
N ASP A 664 0.63 30.24 5.88
CA ASP A 664 0.37 31.67 5.74
C ASP A 664 1.45 32.39 4.90
N ASP A 665 1.23 33.68 4.61
CA ASP A 665 2.16 34.47 3.80
C ASP A 665 3.53 34.71 4.48
N ALA A 666 3.63 34.50 5.79
CA ALA A 666 4.87 34.55 6.57
C ALA A 666 5.59 33.19 6.62
N GLY A 667 4.97 32.13 6.10
CA GLY A 667 5.49 30.76 6.12
C GLY A 667 5.18 29.99 7.40
N ALA A 668 4.30 30.50 8.27
CA ALA A 668 3.84 29.74 9.43
C ALA A 668 2.88 28.63 9.00
N VAL A 669 3.00 27.47 9.65
CA VAL A 669 2.25 26.26 9.31
C VAL A 669 1.29 25.93 10.45
N THR A 670 0.01 25.78 10.14
CA THR A 670 -1.03 25.46 11.12
C THR A 670 -1.90 24.31 10.66
N VAL A 671 -2.26 23.40 11.56
CA VAL A 671 -3.32 22.42 11.31
C VAL A 671 -4.67 23.14 11.35
N VAL A 672 -5.48 22.96 10.31
CA VAL A 672 -6.79 23.65 10.19
C VAL A 672 -7.96 22.69 10.12
N ALA A 673 -7.75 21.46 9.67
CA ALA A 673 -8.77 20.43 9.62
C ALA A 673 -8.13 19.03 9.65
N GLN A 674 -8.93 18.02 9.96
CA GLN A 674 -8.60 16.63 9.73
C GLN A 674 -9.83 15.88 9.28
N ASP A 675 -9.73 15.22 8.14
CA ASP A 675 -10.80 14.43 7.55
C ASP A 675 -10.21 13.21 6.83
N PRO A 676 -10.51 11.98 7.28
CA PRO A 676 -9.94 10.76 6.70
C PRO A 676 -10.43 10.49 5.27
N ARG A 677 -11.44 11.22 4.78
CA ARG A 677 -11.96 11.11 3.40
C ARG A 677 -11.09 11.84 2.37
N LEU A 678 -10.12 12.63 2.83
CA LEU A 678 -9.21 13.33 1.92
C LEU A 678 -8.02 12.43 1.59
N ASP A 679 -7.94 11.99 0.35
CA ASP A 679 -6.83 11.17 -0.15
C ASP A 679 -5.94 11.99 -1.08
N ALA A 680 -6.48 12.44 -2.22
CA ALA A 680 -5.69 13.08 -3.27
C ALA A 680 -6.44 14.25 -3.93
N PRO A 681 -6.68 15.35 -3.19
CA PRO A 681 -7.46 16.47 -3.71
C PRO A 681 -6.78 17.16 -4.89
N PHE A 682 -7.57 17.54 -5.87
CA PHE A 682 -7.14 18.34 -7.01
C PHE A 682 -7.05 19.81 -6.61
N THR A 683 -5.98 20.46 -7.05
CA THR A 683 -5.91 21.91 -7.04
C THR A 683 -6.58 22.46 -8.28
N VAL A 684 -7.58 23.32 -8.07
CA VAL A 684 -8.40 23.87 -9.15
C VAL A 684 -8.57 25.37 -9.01
N GLU A 685 -9.18 25.98 -10.01
CA GLU A 685 -9.56 27.39 -9.95
C GLU A 685 -10.49 27.63 -8.77
N GLY A 686 -10.07 28.51 -7.86
CA GLY A 686 -10.85 28.93 -6.69
C GLY A 686 -10.77 28.01 -5.47
N GLY A 687 -9.97 26.93 -5.48
CA GLY A 687 -9.77 26.10 -4.29
C GLY A 687 -9.38 24.64 -4.57
N LEU A 688 -9.89 23.74 -3.73
CA LEU A 688 -9.62 22.30 -3.78
C LEU A 688 -10.88 21.50 -4.08
N VAL A 689 -10.73 20.43 -4.85
CA VAL A 689 -11.82 19.50 -5.21
C VAL A 689 -11.34 18.05 -5.05
N GLU A 690 -12.10 17.23 -4.34
CA GLU A 690 -11.93 15.77 -4.31
C GLU A 690 -12.79 15.13 -5.41
N SER A 691 -12.32 14.04 -6.02
CA SER A 691 -13.10 13.25 -6.98
C SER A 691 -13.39 11.88 -6.39
N VAL A 692 -14.67 11.60 -6.12
CA VAL A 692 -15.12 10.35 -5.51
C VAL A 692 -16.18 9.71 -6.40
N ASP A 693 -15.87 8.53 -6.97
CA ASP A 693 -16.76 7.77 -7.86
C ASP A 693 -17.36 8.64 -8.99
N GLY A 694 -16.52 9.50 -9.58
CA GLY A 694 -16.94 10.44 -10.63
C GLY A 694 -17.85 11.57 -10.16
N VAL A 695 -17.96 11.85 -8.85
CA VAL A 695 -18.53 13.10 -8.34
C VAL A 695 -17.41 13.99 -7.85
N LEU A 696 -17.48 15.26 -8.25
CA LEU A 696 -16.56 16.30 -7.85
C LEU A 696 -17.12 16.99 -6.61
N LEU A 697 -16.35 16.95 -5.52
CA LEU A 697 -16.69 17.51 -4.22
C LEU A 697 -15.77 18.70 -3.94
N ARG A 698 -16.32 19.91 -3.85
CA ARG A 698 -15.56 21.07 -3.37
C ARG A 698 -15.24 20.88 -1.89
N ILE A 699 -14.00 21.17 -1.52
CA ILE A 699 -13.51 21.13 -0.15
C ILE A 699 -13.58 22.53 0.45
N ASP A 700 -14.49 22.71 1.40
CA ASP A 700 -14.65 23.93 2.18
C ASP A 700 -13.85 23.80 3.49
N LEU A 701 -12.76 24.55 3.56
CA LEU A 701 -11.88 24.59 4.74
C LEU A 701 -12.43 25.54 5.82
N PRO A 702 -12.21 25.22 7.11
CA PRO A 702 -12.62 26.09 8.22
C PRO A 702 -11.98 27.48 8.25
#